data_AF-A0A811JX93-F1
#
_entry.id   AF-A0A811JX93-F1
#
_cell.length_a   1.000
_cell.length_b   1.000
_cell.length_c   1.000
_cell.angle_alpha   90.00
_cell.angle_beta   90.00
_cell.angle_gamma   90.00
#
_symmetry.space_group_name_H-M   'P 1'
#
loop_
_entity.id
_entity.type
_entity.pdbx_description
1 polymer ?
#
loop_
_entity_poly.entity_id
_entity_poly.type
_entity_poly.pdbx_seq_one_letter_code
_entity_poly.pdbx_strand_id
1 'polypeptide(L)'
;MVIGNQKKISEAKDVSSGLLINVIRTIATSASDDQRELARERLQTGYQDSGKVIDRLLTEQEEDVKTSVESFRDVATNIRECRERINRVQNALSASRNLLQSRRDELKKLWMENLEQKKIGQILEQIEEVKNMERIVDGLMKEEKFREAVDKLKRADIALNGPLSAIEGLHQLRTNIIDTSQHVLNVIIEKLLEWLVAEPFERQLFEVIRKLSESAIAESAVCARLLEKKYPDFITNITGTQTQIGVDLAKDRKTELNLKIVDALEALMVFDQLDTALDQLALRTPKLCKTALSDTVNLLSTLHANEGLDSNHLVHFINVLIAEMRACFYGHKILADEVGRLRMNEECKKEVIWRYWDGMQSVMETVVSDHVDIYPMKSDTQEKTVDKRRILFRFSNTAAVSGSTGIVAKQQPFALICPADPYNIIPIFHPLNRFCHEIEANIDQSPCKLHTFLHAFVMDIFIERIRKDMDQKIDYALSGNEVWQTLATVGGSKNKILVSCKRVFELCEQIGQFINSMDAYTQRFASLWVLIMEEYTKTATEMYSRITHSRTVQGDKMTEHSKTSANWAVDEDISRLLKSLPSWQVVVNQTPLTGDMTPGGILSLNESEQDIRLRTQRESEILISNLGSLAKIDHHAVITDINHAKAIICMHESLQWFSQNMRHLIATIPTKAKQAMKCLVHIRSPDGQVVEQLLSDALEQRLASVEQMSETCLLMLHLELRVHCFYHLLPLARGNAQDENDREIENFRRDLTQFHLLLTHHIAANKLKYLFDGLGHLCASIFIHCSQYIQKLTENGRKRVCRTIFAVQKTISKLTARPEAELTRAQVFFELLNKSPDQLLAQIRERGRQFTDLEYRYLLALAIRSHPVLSSQHGVLELKLNQLNEILSQARK
;
A
#
# COMPACT_ATOMS: atom_id res chain seq x y z
N MET A 1 78.72 -32.53 -108.41
CA MET A 1 79.59 -32.27 -109.59
C MET A 1 78.66 -31.72 -110.66
N VAL A 2 78.70 -30.45 -111.08
CA VAL A 2 79.78 -29.84 -111.85
C VAL A 2 79.87 -28.33 -111.55
N ILE A 3 80.95 -27.93 -110.86
CA ILE A 3 81.68 -26.70 -111.16
C ILE A 3 83.12 -27.17 -111.33
N GLY A 4 83.70 -26.94 -112.51
CA GLY A 4 85.16 -27.05 -112.68
C GLY A 4 85.64 -28.15 -113.63
N ASN A 5 85.31 -28.03 -114.92
CA ASN A 5 86.20 -28.48 -116.00
C ASN A 5 86.31 -27.46 -117.17
N GLN A 6 85.98 -26.18 -116.93
CA GLN A 6 85.96 -25.14 -117.98
C GLN A 6 87.25 -24.31 -118.14
N LYS A 7 88.40 -24.77 -117.63
CA LYS A 7 89.70 -24.08 -117.78
C LYS A 7 90.51 -24.54 -119.00
N LYS A 8 89.87 -24.60 -120.17
CA LYS A 8 90.56 -24.70 -121.48
C LYS A 8 89.91 -23.86 -122.60
N ILE A 9 89.10 -22.85 -122.26
CA ILE A 9 88.47 -21.93 -123.24
C ILE A 9 89.24 -20.58 -123.33
N SER A 10 90.50 -20.51 -122.89
CA SER A 10 91.37 -19.36 -123.17
C SER A 10 92.35 -19.59 -124.34
N GLU A 11 92.55 -20.81 -124.83
CA GLU A 11 93.60 -21.08 -125.85
C GLU A 11 93.09 -21.50 -127.23
N ALA A 12 91.78 -21.49 -127.49
CA ALA A 12 91.23 -21.71 -128.84
C ALA A 12 90.88 -20.42 -129.61
N LYS A 13 90.93 -19.23 -128.99
CA LYS A 13 90.42 -17.99 -129.62
C LYS A 13 91.42 -17.27 -130.55
N ASP A 14 92.73 -17.48 -130.42
CA ASP A 14 93.73 -16.64 -131.11
C ASP A 14 94.43 -17.25 -132.34
N VAL A 15 94.30 -18.55 -132.62
CA VAL A 15 94.97 -19.17 -133.79
C VAL A 15 94.08 -19.19 -135.05
N SER A 16 92.75 -19.25 -134.89
CA SER A 16 91.79 -19.27 -136.01
C SER A 16 91.62 -17.90 -136.70
N SER A 17 91.67 -16.82 -135.92
CA SER A 17 91.48 -15.44 -136.39
C SER A 17 92.65 -14.94 -137.27
N GLY A 18 93.87 -15.45 -137.05
CA GLY A 18 95.06 -15.09 -137.82
C GLY A 18 95.08 -15.61 -139.27
N LEU A 19 94.49 -16.78 -139.54
CA LEU A 19 94.42 -17.34 -140.89
C LEU A 19 93.42 -16.58 -141.77
N LEU A 20 92.27 -16.21 -141.22
CA LEU A 20 91.20 -15.49 -141.93
C LEU A 20 91.67 -14.08 -142.37
N ILE A 21 92.41 -13.39 -141.49
CA ILE A 21 92.98 -12.07 -141.77
C ILE A 21 94.11 -12.12 -142.82
N ASN A 22 94.93 -13.19 -142.87
CA ASN A 22 95.94 -13.35 -143.91
C ASN A 22 95.34 -13.64 -145.28
N VAL A 23 94.21 -14.34 -145.35
CA VAL A 23 93.52 -14.67 -146.61
C VAL A 23 92.76 -13.47 -147.18
N ILE A 24 92.14 -12.65 -146.33
CA ILE A 24 91.51 -11.38 -146.74
C ILE A 24 92.56 -10.41 -147.34
N ARG A 25 93.81 -10.45 -146.87
CA ARG A 25 94.90 -9.61 -147.39
C ARG A 25 95.38 -10.02 -148.80
N THR A 26 95.44 -11.33 -149.10
CA THR A 26 95.89 -11.85 -150.40
C THR A 26 94.86 -11.63 -151.52
N ILE A 27 93.56 -11.56 -151.19
CA ILE A 27 92.48 -11.32 -152.16
C ILE A 27 92.38 -9.84 -152.58
N ALA A 28 92.82 -8.92 -151.72
CA ALA A 28 92.71 -7.47 -151.95
C ALA A 28 93.93 -6.84 -152.66
N THR A 29 95.06 -7.54 -152.83
CA THR A 29 96.34 -6.92 -153.26
C THR A 29 97.06 -7.55 -154.46
N SER A 30 96.52 -8.59 -155.12
CA SER A 30 97.13 -9.19 -156.32
C SER A 30 96.45 -8.76 -157.63
N ALA A 31 97.26 -8.20 -158.53
CA ALA A 31 96.85 -7.61 -159.81
C ALA A 31 96.69 -8.64 -160.97
N SER A 32 96.51 -9.92 -160.66
CA SER A 32 96.28 -10.98 -161.65
C SER A 32 95.04 -11.79 -161.25
N ASP A 33 94.03 -11.85 -162.12
CA ASP A 33 92.75 -12.52 -161.88
C ASP A 33 92.90 -14.02 -161.57
N ASP A 34 93.91 -14.67 -162.15
CA ASP A 34 94.13 -16.12 -161.97
C ASP A 34 94.45 -16.50 -160.51
N GLN A 35 95.10 -15.62 -159.75
CA GLN A 35 95.37 -15.88 -158.33
C GLN A 35 94.14 -15.67 -157.43
N ARG A 36 93.20 -14.80 -157.85
CA ARG A 36 91.96 -14.52 -157.12
C ARG A 36 90.99 -15.68 -157.23
N GLU A 37 90.90 -16.31 -158.40
CA GLU A 37 90.03 -17.47 -158.63
C GLU A 37 90.55 -18.72 -157.88
N LEU A 38 91.87 -18.96 -157.85
CA LEU A 38 92.45 -20.10 -157.11
C LEU A 38 92.28 -19.98 -155.58
N ALA A 39 92.36 -18.75 -155.05
CA ALA A 39 92.10 -18.49 -153.63
C ALA A 39 90.61 -18.63 -153.28
N ARG A 40 89.72 -18.22 -154.20
CA ARG A 40 88.26 -18.42 -154.08
C ARG A 40 87.91 -19.91 -154.07
N GLU A 41 88.47 -20.70 -154.98
CA GLU A 41 88.24 -22.15 -155.03
C GLU A 41 88.71 -22.84 -153.74
N ARG A 42 89.90 -22.51 -153.23
CA ARG A 42 90.41 -23.06 -151.95
C ARG A 42 89.54 -22.70 -150.75
N LEU A 43 89.01 -21.48 -150.70
CA LEU A 43 88.12 -21.04 -149.61
C LEU A 43 86.75 -21.74 -149.71
N GLN A 44 86.26 -21.93 -150.94
CA GLN A 44 85.02 -22.65 -151.18
C GLN A 44 85.14 -24.14 -150.83
N THR A 45 86.29 -24.77 -151.09
CA THR A 45 86.55 -26.14 -150.62
C THR A 45 86.68 -26.20 -149.10
N GLY A 46 87.43 -25.29 -148.47
CA GLY A 46 87.60 -25.26 -147.01
C GLY A 46 86.30 -24.97 -146.24
N TYR A 47 85.41 -24.13 -146.78
CA TYR A 47 84.10 -23.85 -146.19
C TYR A 47 83.13 -25.02 -146.37
N GLN A 48 83.16 -25.69 -147.52
CA GLN A 48 82.36 -26.90 -147.72
C GLN A 48 82.83 -28.06 -146.84
N ASP A 49 84.13 -28.20 -146.60
CA ASP A 49 84.65 -29.26 -145.74
C ASP A 49 84.43 -28.95 -144.25
N SER A 50 84.61 -27.69 -143.82
CA SER A 50 84.27 -27.27 -142.44
C SER A 50 82.77 -27.34 -142.19
N GLY A 51 81.96 -26.97 -143.18
CA GLY A 51 80.50 -27.12 -143.16
C GLY A 51 80.09 -28.58 -143.07
N LYS A 52 80.71 -29.49 -143.84
CA LYS A 52 80.44 -30.93 -143.74
C LYS A 52 80.91 -31.54 -142.41
N VAL A 53 81.96 -31.01 -141.79
CA VAL A 53 82.44 -31.47 -140.47
C VAL A 53 81.56 -30.93 -139.35
N ILE A 54 81.10 -29.67 -139.44
CA ILE A 54 80.13 -29.09 -138.50
C ILE A 54 78.76 -29.73 -138.68
N ASP A 55 78.28 -29.98 -139.91
CA ASP A 55 77.04 -30.70 -140.17
C ASP A 55 77.12 -32.15 -139.69
N ARG A 56 78.29 -32.82 -139.82
CA ARG A 56 78.50 -34.14 -139.20
C ARG A 56 78.48 -34.07 -137.68
N LEU A 57 79.15 -33.09 -137.06
CA LEU A 57 79.16 -32.95 -135.60
C LEU A 57 77.82 -32.44 -135.04
N LEU A 58 77.05 -31.65 -135.79
CA LEU A 58 75.69 -31.23 -135.48
C LEU A 58 74.69 -32.35 -135.69
N THR A 59 74.86 -33.23 -136.68
CA THR A 59 74.02 -34.44 -136.81
C THR A 59 74.41 -35.52 -135.79
N GLU A 60 75.68 -35.60 -135.38
CA GLU A 60 76.12 -36.52 -134.33
C GLU A 60 75.77 -36.02 -132.91
N GLN A 61 75.64 -34.71 -132.67
CA GLN A 61 75.28 -34.15 -131.35
C GLN A 61 73.96 -33.36 -131.32
N GLU A 62 73.09 -33.50 -132.33
CA GLU A 62 71.78 -32.84 -132.39
C GLU A 62 70.90 -33.25 -131.20
N GLU A 63 70.96 -34.54 -130.83
CA GLU A 63 70.21 -35.06 -129.68
C GLU A 63 70.69 -34.47 -128.35
N ASP A 64 72.00 -34.35 -128.13
CA ASP A 64 72.58 -33.87 -126.85
C ASP A 64 72.30 -32.37 -126.61
N VAL A 65 72.33 -31.56 -127.68
CA VAL A 65 71.99 -30.12 -127.59
C VAL A 65 70.49 -29.94 -127.43
N LYS A 66 69.68 -30.70 -128.17
CA LYS A 66 68.22 -30.65 -128.05
C LYS A 66 67.76 -31.09 -126.66
N THR A 67 68.31 -32.18 -126.12
CA THR A 67 68.03 -32.62 -124.74
C THR A 67 68.56 -31.64 -123.69
N SER A 68 69.69 -30.96 -123.89
CA SER A 68 70.17 -29.94 -122.95
C SER A 68 69.30 -28.68 -122.94
N VAL A 69 68.78 -28.25 -124.10
CA VAL A 69 67.87 -27.09 -124.18
C VAL A 69 66.46 -27.45 -123.71
N GLU A 70 65.96 -28.65 -124.04
CA GLU A 70 64.68 -29.16 -123.53
C GLU A 70 64.74 -29.35 -122.00
N SER A 71 65.80 -29.94 -121.46
CA SER A 71 65.96 -30.07 -119.99
C SER A 71 66.10 -28.73 -119.29
N PHE A 72 66.80 -27.73 -119.85
CA PHE A 72 66.84 -26.39 -119.25
C PHE A 72 65.48 -25.69 -119.33
N ARG A 73 64.75 -25.84 -120.45
CA ARG A 73 63.39 -25.31 -120.60
C ARG A 73 62.43 -25.96 -119.61
N ASP A 74 62.51 -27.28 -119.44
CA ASP A 74 61.69 -28.05 -118.53
C ASP A 74 62.03 -27.74 -117.06
N VAL A 75 63.30 -27.55 -116.74
CA VAL A 75 63.71 -27.08 -115.40
C VAL A 75 63.25 -25.66 -115.15
N ALA A 76 63.33 -24.76 -116.13
CA ALA A 76 62.85 -23.39 -115.99
C ALA A 76 61.32 -23.29 -115.86
N THR A 77 60.57 -24.09 -116.61
CA THR A 77 59.10 -24.19 -116.47
C THR A 77 58.73 -24.82 -115.14
N ASN A 78 59.40 -25.89 -114.71
CA ASN A 78 59.18 -26.50 -113.39
C ASN A 78 59.51 -25.56 -112.24
N ILE A 79 60.58 -24.76 -112.34
CA ILE A 79 60.90 -23.74 -111.31
C ILE A 79 59.83 -22.65 -111.28
N ARG A 80 59.31 -22.22 -112.44
CA ARG A 80 58.22 -21.24 -112.52
C ARG A 80 56.93 -21.81 -111.93
N GLU A 81 56.56 -23.04 -112.26
CA GLU A 81 55.42 -23.75 -111.68
C GLU A 81 55.58 -24.01 -110.19
N CYS A 82 56.78 -24.35 -109.72
CA CYS A 82 57.09 -24.47 -108.30
C CYS A 82 56.95 -23.13 -107.58
N ARG A 83 57.42 -22.02 -108.16
CA ARG A 83 57.23 -20.67 -107.60
C ARG A 83 55.76 -20.28 -107.55
N GLU A 84 54.99 -20.55 -108.61
CA GLU A 84 53.55 -20.30 -108.62
C GLU A 84 52.81 -21.18 -107.61
N ARG A 85 53.19 -22.45 -107.47
CA ARG A 85 52.63 -23.35 -106.43
C ARG A 85 52.97 -22.87 -105.04
N ILE A 86 54.20 -22.42 -104.80
CA ILE A 86 54.61 -21.84 -103.51
C ILE A 86 53.81 -20.57 -103.22
N ASN A 87 53.65 -19.66 -104.19
CA ASN A 87 52.82 -18.47 -104.01
C ASN A 87 51.34 -18.82 -103.79
N ARG A 88 50.79 -19.81 -104.50
CA ARG A 88 49.43 -20.31 -104.27
C ARG A 88 49.29 -20.91 -102.87
N VAL A 89 50.25 -21.70 -102.41
CA VAL A 89 50.26 -22.28 -101.06
C VAL A 89 50.42 -21.18 -100.01
N GLN A 90 51.29 -20.20 -100.22
CA GLN A 90 51.49 -19.09 -99.29
C GLN A 90 50.25 -18.20 -99.19
N ASN A 91 49.59 -17.92 -100.32
CA ASN A 91 48.32 -17.21 -100.36
C ASN A 91 47.21 -18.04 -99.69
N ALA A 92 47.10 -19.34 -99.97
CA ALA A 92 46.14 -20.22 -99.32
C ALA A 92 46.40 -20.32 -97.81
N LEU A 93 47.66 -20.42 -97.37
CA LEU A 93 48.04 -20.45 -95.96
C LEU A 93 47.71 -19.12 -95.26
N SER A 94 47.93 -17.99 -95.95
CA SER A 94 47.56 -16.66 -95.44
C SER A 94 46.04 -16.49 -95.33
N ALA A 95 45.28 -16.99 -96.30
CA ALA A 95 43.82 -17.01 -96.27
C ALA A 95 43.29 -17.92 -95.16
N SER A 96 43.86 -19.11 -94.99
CA SER A 96 43.55 -20.02 -93.88
C SER A 96 43.92 -19.42 -92.53
N ARG A 97 45.05 -18.72 -92.42
CA ARG A 97 45.44 -18.00 -91.19
C ARG A 97 44.43 -16.91 -90.84
N ASN A 98 44.01 -16.11 -91.82
CA ASN A 98 43.02 -15.06 -91.61
C ASN A 98 41.63 -15.64 -91.28
N LEU A 99 41.22 -16.73 -91.91
CA LEU A 99 39.97 -17.44 -91.59
C LEU A 99 40.00 -18.05 -90.17
N LEU A 100 41.12 -18.65 -89.77
CA LEU A 100 41.29 -19.18 -88.41
C LEU A 100 41.34 -18.06 -87.37
N GLN A 101 41.93 -16.91 -87.70
CA GLN A 101 41.98 -15.76 -86.81
C GLN A 101 40.61 -15.10 -86.65
N SER A 102 39.84 -14.95 -87.73
CA SER A 102 38.44 -14.51 -87.68
C SER A 102 37.57 -15.45 -86.83
N ARG A 103 37.69 -16.78 -87.02
CA ARG A 103 36.98 -17.75 -86.18
C ARG A 103 37.41 -17.70 -84.72
N ARG A 104 38.68 -17.39 -84.42
CA ARG A 104 39.15 -17.20 -83.04
C ARG A 104 38.50 -15.98 -82.40
N ASP A 105 38.41 -14.86 -83.11
CA ASP A 105 37.82 -13.63 -82.60
C ASP A 105 36.31 -13.76 -82.41
N GLU A 106 35.62 -14.43 -83.34
CA GLU A 106 34.20 -14.75 -83.24
C GLU A 106 33.91 -15.77 -82.11
N LEU A 107 34.75 -16.79 -81.94
CA LEU A 107 34.65 -17.73 -80.82
C LEU A 107 34.94 -17.04 -79.48
N LYS A 108 35.88 -16.10 -79.43
CA LYS A 108 36.15 -15.30 -78.23
C LYS A 108 34.96 -14.40 -77.89
N LYS A 109 34.32 -13.79 -78.88
CA LYS A 109 33.08 -13.02 -78.70
C LYS A 109 31.95 -13.91 -78.16
N LEU A 110 31.69 -15.05 -78.79
CA LEU A 110 30.67 -16.01 -78.33
C LEU A 110 30.99 -16.57 -76.93
N TRP A 111 32.26 -16.78 -76.61
CA TRP A 111 32.67 -17.22 -75.28
C TRP A 111 32.47 -16.13 -74.22
N MET A 112 32.81 -14.87 -74.54
CA MET A 112 32.52 -13.71 -73.67
C MET A 112 31.01 -13.55 -73.48
N GLU A 113 30.21 -13.64 -74.54
CA GLU A 113 28.74 -13.62 -74.47
C GLU A 113 28.20 -14.79 -73.65
N ASN A 114 28.74 -16.01 -73.78
CA ASN A 114 28.34 -17.15 -72.96
C ASN A 114 28.67 -16.94 -71.48
N LEU A 115 29.82 -16.32 -71.19
CA LEU A 115 30.28 -16.04 -69.84
C LEU A 115 29.45 -14.92 -69.19
N GLU A 116 29.09 -13.90 -69.97
CA GLU A 116 28.13 -12.87 -69.59
C GLU A 116 26.73 -13.46 -69.36
N GLN A 117 26.21 -14.28 -70.27
CA GLN A 117 24.91 -14.95 -70.12
C GLN A 117 24.87 -15.87 -68.89
N LYS A 118 25.94 -16.61 -68.60
CA LYS A 118 26.04 -17.41 -67.37
C LYS A 118 26.02 -16.54 -66.12
N LYS A 119 26.71 -15.40 -66.16
CA LYS A 119 26.75 -14.48 -65.02
C LYS A 119 25.40 -13.76 -64.83
N ILE A 120 24.71 -13.41 -65.92
CA ILE A 120 23.34 -12.89 -65.90
C ILE A 120 22.38 -13.96 -65.35
N GLY A 121 22.51 -15.22 -65.76
CA GLY A 121 21.71 -16.32 -65.23
C GLY A 121 21.86 -16.47 -63.71
N GLN A 122 23.10 -16.44 -63.20
CA GLN A 122 23.37 -16.47 -61.76
C GLN A 122 22.78 -15.27 -61.01
N ILE A 123 22.85 -14.06 -61.61
CA ILE A 123 22.24 -12.85 -61.02
C ILE A 123 20.71 -12.95 -61.00
N LEU A 124 20.09 -13.48 -62.06
CA LEU A 124 18.64 -13.66 -62.14
C LEU A 124 18.14 -14.71 -61.13
N GLU A 125 18.87 -15.80 -60.95
CA GLU A 125 18.57 -16.83 -59.94
C GLU A 125 18.62 -16.24 -58.52
N GLN A 126 19.63 -15.43 -58.21
CA GLN A 126 19.73 -14.71 -56.94
C GLN A 126 18.59 -13.70 -56.74
N ILE A 127 18.16 -12.98 -57.79
CA ILE A 127 17.03 -12.05 -57.71
C ILE A 127 15.71 -12.80 -57.51
N GLU A 128 15.55 -13.97 -58.13
CA GLU A 128 14.36 -14.82 -57.98
C GLU A 128 14.26 -15.42 -56.57
N GLU A 129 15.38 -15.86 -56.00
CA GLU A 129 15.46 -16.30 -54.59
C GLU A 129 15.03 -15.19 -53.61
N VAL A 130 15.50 -13.97 -53.83
CA VAL A 130 15.16 -12.80 -53.01
C VAL A 130 13.68 -12.43 -53.15
N LYS A 131 13.12 -12.47 -54.37
CA LYS A 131 11.71 -12.18 -54.62
C LYS A 131 10.76 -13.23 -54.02
N ASN A 132 11.14 -14.50 -54.06
CA ASN A 132 10.35 -15.58 -53.46
C ASN A 132 10.46 -15.60 -51.93
N MET A 133 11.42 -14.88 -51.35
CA MET A 133 11.67 -14.87 -49.92
C MET A 133 10.56 -14.20 -49.10
N GLU A 134 9.91 -13.14 -49.60
CA GLU A 134 8.78 -12.50 -48.89
C GLU A 134 7.68 -13.51 -48.54
N ARG A 135 7.32 -14.39 -49.49
CA ARG A 135 6.33 -15.45 -49.26
C ARG A 135 6.81 -16.53 -48.29
N ILE A 136 8.10 -16.86 -48.33
CA ILE A 136 8.70 -17.86 -47.43
C ILE A 136 8.75 -17.30 -46.00
N VAL A 137 9.07 -16.02 -45.84
CA VAL A 137 9.05 -15.32 -44.56
C VAL A 137 7.62 -15.27 -44.02
N ASP A 138 6.63 -14.88 -44.83
CA ASP A 138 5.21 -14.90 -44.40
C ASP A 138 4.70 -16.29 -43.99
N GLY A 139 5.17 -17.35 -44.65
CA GLY A 139 4.88 -18.73 -44.28
C GLY A 139 5.50 -19.10 -42.93
N LEU A 140 6.78 -18.79 -42.73
CA LEU A 140 7.50 -19.07 -41.49
C LEU A 140 6.99 -18.23 -40.30
N MET A 141 6.50 -17.02 -40.58
CA MET A 141 5.83 -16.16 -39.58
C MET A 141 4.51 -16.77 -39.09
N LYS A 142 3.79 -17.51 -39.94
CA LYS A 142 2.58 -18.25 -39.54
C LYS A 142 2.89 -19.52 -38.77
N GLU A 143 4.04 -20.14 -39.01
CA GLU A 143 4.53 -21.32 -38.28
C GLU A 143 5.22 -20.98 -36.93
N GLU A 144 5.24 -19.69 -36.53
CA GLU A 144 5.88 -19.18 -35.30
C GLU A 144 7.42 -19.40 -35.22
N LYS A 145 8.08 -19.69 -36.33
CA LYS A 145 9.55 -19.90 -36.40
C LYS A 145 10.29 -18.60 -36.70
N PHE A 146 10.30 -17.68 -35.75
CA PHE A 146 10.85 -16.33 -35.94
C PHE A 146 12.36 -16.34 -36.26
N ARG A 147 13.16 -17.17 -35.58
CA ARG A 147 14.61 -17.25 -35.80
C ARG A 147 14.97 -17.61 -37.24
N GLU A 148 14.34 -18.64 -37.81
CA GLU A 148 14.61 -19.09 -39.18
C GLU A 148 14.16 -18.06 -40.23
N ALA A 149 13.03 -17.38 -39.98
CA ALA A 149 12.53 -16.32 -40.84
C ALA A 149 13.52 -15.13 -40.89
N VAL A 150 14.03 -14.72 -39.73
CA VAL A 150 14.98 -13.61 -39.59
C VAL A 150 16.35 -13.94 -40.18
N ASP A 151 16.85 -15.16 -39.98
CA ASP A 151 18.10 -15.63 -40.59
C ASP A 151 18.04 -15.59 -42.11
N LYS A 152 16.92 -16.02 -42.70
CA LYS A 152 16.71 -15.94 -44.15
C LYS A 152 16.64 -14.49 -44.62
N LEU A 153 15.90 -13.63 -43.91
CA LEU A 153 15.80 -12.21 -44.26
C LEU A 153 17.15 -11.49 -44.20
N LYS A 154 17.96 -11.76 -43.17
CA LYS A 154 19.31 -11.19 -43.03
C LYS A 154 20.26 -11.67 -44.13
N ARG A 155 20.17 -12.95 -44.55
CA ARG A 155 20.94 -13.45 -45.69
C ARG A 155 20.54 -12.77 -47.00
N ALA A 156 19.25 -12.50 -47.21
CA ALA A 156 18.79 -11.74 -48.38
C ALA A 156 19.22 -10.28 -48.34
N ASP A 157 19.20 -9.64 -47.17
CA ASP A 157 19.70 -8.27 -47.02
C ASP A 157 21.21 -8.17 -47.32
N ILE A 158 22.01 -9.13 -46.83
CA ILE A 158 23.44 -9.23 -47.17
C ILE A 158 23.65 -9.48 -48.67
N ALA A 159 22.83 -10.31 -49.31
CA ALA A 159 22.92 -10.60 -50.74
C ALA A 159 22.58 -9.37 -51.61
N LEU A 160 21.62 -8.54 -51.19
CA LEU A 160 21.22 -7.31 -51.89
C LEU A 160 22.21 -6.15 -51.69
N ASN A 161 22.78 -6.02 -50.49
CA ASN A 161 23.73 -4.95 -50.14
C ASN A 161 25.18 -5.29 -50.52
N GLY A 162 25.51 -6.56 -50.76
CA GLY A 162 26.81 -7.01 -51.25
C GLY A 162 26.88 -7.08 -52.79
N PRO A 163 26.79 -8.28 -53.40
CA PRO A 163 27.05 -8.51 -54.82
C PRO A 163 26.08 -7.81 -55.78
N LEU A 164 24.87 -7.45 -55.32
CA LEU A 164 23.81 -6.84 -56.12
C LEU A 164 23.65 -5.32 -55.88
N SER A 165 24.54 -4.71 -55.09
CA SER A 165 24.50 -3.28 -54.75
C SER A 165 24.52 -2.35 -55.98
N ALA A 166 25.28 -2.73 -57.01
CA ALA A 166 25.49 -1.95 -58.23
C ALA A 166 24.25 -1.85 -59.17
N ILE A 167 23.17 -2.59 -58.91
CA ILE A 167 21.97 -2.62 -59.76
C ILE A 167 20.91 -1.68 -59.14
N GLU A 168 20.72 -0.50 -59.73
CA GLU A 168 19.74 0.50 -59.26
C GLU A 168 18.27 0.02 -59.37
N GLY A 169 17.97 -0.87 -60.32
CA GLY A 169 16.63 -1.44 -60.51
C GLY A 169 16.12 -2.30 -59.35
N LEU A 170 16.98 -2.65 -58.39
CA LEU A 170 16.63 -3.43 -57.19
C LEU A 170 16.24 -2.57 -55.98
N HIS A 171 16.15 -1.25 -56.14
CA HIS A 171 15.79 -0.35 -55.02
C HIS A 171 14.42 -0.67 -54.40
N GLN A 172 13.41 -1.00 -55.22
CA GLN A 172 12.08 -1.40 -54.73
C GLN A 172 12.13 -2.69 -53.90
N LEU A 173 12.99 -3.64 -54.27
CA LEU A 173 13.18 -4.87 -53.48
C LEU A 173 13.91 -4.57 -52.16
N ARG A 174 14.86 -3.62 -52.16
CA ARG A 174 15.50 -3.16 -50.91
C ARG A 174 14.50 -2.49 -49.98
N THR A 175 13.63 -1.61 -50.49
CA THR A 175 12.58 -0.99 -49.67
C THR A 175 11.60 -2.03 -49.15
N ASN A 176 11.17 -2.99 -49.98
CA ASN A 176 10.27 -4.06 -49.54
C ASN A 176 10.92 -4.95 -48.45
N ILE A 177 12.22 -5.21 -48.51
CA ILE A 177 12.91 -5.98 -47.45
C ILE A 177 13.04 -5.20 -46.15
N ILE A 178 13.26 -3.89 -46.23
CA ILE A 178 13.25 -3.02 -45.05
C ILE A 178 11.83 -2.99 -44.45
N ASP A 179 10.80 -2.88 -45.29
CA ASP A 179 9.40 -2.87 -44.86
C ASP A 179 9.00 -4.22 -44.24
N THR A 180 9.39 -5.34 -44.84
CA THR A 180 9.16 -6.68 -44.27
C THR A 180 9.99 -6.92 -43.01
N SER A 181 11.21 -6.38 -42.90
CA SER A 181 12.01 -6.42 -41.66
C SER A 181 11.31 -5.66 -40.53
N GLN A 182 10.80 -4.46 -40.80
CA GLN A 182 10.01 -3.69 -39.83
C GLN A 182 8.69 -4.39 -39.48
N HIS A 183 8.04 -5.03 -40.46
CA HIS A 183 6.82 -5.81 -40.23
C HIS A 183 7.09 -7.00 -39.31
N VAL A 184 8.14 -7.79 -39.59
CA VAL A 184 8.54 -8.93 -38.75
C VAL A 184 8.88 -8.48 -37.33
N LEU A 185 9.60 -7.38 -37.17
CA LEU A 185 9.91 -6.81 -35.85
C LEU A 185 8.65 -6.40 -35.08
N ASN A 186 7.70 -5.73 -35.74
CA ASN A 186 6.42 -5.37 -35.11
C ASN A 186 5.59 -6.59 -34.73
N VAL A 187 5.53 -7.61 -35.58
CA VAL A 187 4.81 -8.87 -35.28
C VAL A 187 5.46 -9.61 -34.12
N ILE A 188 6.79 -9.67 -34.05
CA ILE A 188 7.50 -10.27 -32.92
C ILE A 188 7.18 -9.50 -31.62
N ILE A 189 7.21 -8.16 -31.64
CA ILE A 189 6.86 -7.35 -30.47
C ILE A 189 5.40 -7.56 -30.05
N GLU A 190 4.46 -7.59 -31.00
CA GLU A 190 3.05 -7.87 -30.71
C GLU A 190 2.83 -9.26 -30.11
N LYS A 191 3.54 -10.27 -30.63
CA LYS A 191 3.49 -11.63 -30.09
C LYS A 191 4.15 -11.76 -28.72
N LEU A 192 5.26 -11.07 -28.49
CA LEU A 192 5.86 -10.97 -27.16
C LEU A 192 4.92 -10.28 -26.17
N LEU A 193 4.24 -9.20 -26.56
CA LEU A 193 3.22 -8.55 -25.72
C LEU A 193 2.01 -9.46 -25.48
N GLU A 194 1.61 -10.25 -26.46
CA GLU A 194 0.54 -11.25 -26.33
C GLU A 194 0.93 -12.34 -25.31
N TRP A 195 2.15 -12.89 -25.38
CA TRP A 195 2.61 -13.93 -24.45
C TRP A 195 2.98 -13.42 -23.06
N LEU A 196 3.52 -12.20 -22.95
CA LEU A 196 4.01 -11.63 -21.69
C LEU A 196 2.91 -10.95 -20.88
N VAL A 197 1.90 -10.37 -21.54
CA VAL A 197 0.85 -9.57 -20.90
C VAL A 197 -0.54 -10.15 -21.18
N ALA A 198 -0.98 -10.23 -22.44
CA ALA A 198 -2.37 -10.63 -22.71
C ALA A 198 -2.71 -12.04 -22.20
N GLU A 199 -1.90 -13.03 -22.54
CA GLU A 199 -2.12 -14.43 -22.17
C GLU A 199 -2.10 -14.70 -20.65
N PRO A 200 -1.17 -14.15 -19.84
CA PRO A 200 -1.22 -14.31 -18.38
C PRO A 200 -2.43 -13.61 -17.74
N PHE A 201 -2.85 -12.44 -18.23
CA PHE A 201 -4.08 -11.78 -17.78
C PHE A 201 -5.32 -12.63 -18.14
N GLU A 202 -5.44 -13.09 -19.38
CA GLU A 202 -6.54 -13.95 -19.85
C GLU A 202 -6.64 -15.26 -19.03
N ARG A 203 -5.50 -15.86 -18.65
CA ARG A 203 -5.47 -17.09 -17.83
C ARG A 203 -5.93 -16.86 -16.39
N GLN A 204 -5.52 -15.75 -15.76
CA GLN A 204 -5.98 -15.41 -14.41
C GLN A 204 -7.46 -15.03 -14.40
N LEU A 205 -7.92 -14.30 -15.42
CA LEU A 205 -9.34 -14.09 -15.69
C LEU A 205 -10.08 -15.41 -15.86
N PHE A 206 -9.53 -16.39 -16.58
CA PHE A 206 -10.13 -17.71 -16.73
C PHE A 206 -10.22 -18.50 -15.41
N GLU A 207 -9.24 -18.36 -14.51
CA GLU A 207 -9.27 -18.98 -13.19
C GLU A 207 -10.36 -18.37 -12.29
N VAL A 208 -10.63 -17.07 -12.45
CA VAL A 208 -11.78 -16.38 -11.83
C VAL A 208 -13.08 -16.86 -12.47
N ILE A 209 -13.14 -16.98 -13.81
CA ILE A 209 -14.31 -17.47 -14.56
C ILE A 209 -14.68 -18.91 -14.17
N ARG A 210 -13.70 -19.78 -13.93
CA ARG A 210 -13.92 -21.18 -13.49
C ARG A 210 -14.62 -21.29 -12.13
N LYS A 211 -14.61 -20.22 -11.33
CA LYS A 211 -15.25 -20.17 -10.00
C LYS A 211 -16.66 -19.57 -10.05
N LEU A 212 -17.16 -19.17 -11.21
CA LEU A 212 -18.46 -18.49 -11.39
C LEU A 212 -19.57 -19.43 -11.86
N SER A 213 -20.83 -19.06 -11.57
CA SER A 213 -22.03 -19.77 -12.01
C SER A 213 -22.38 -19.50 -13.48
N GLU A 214 -23.04 -20.47 -14.13
CA GLU A 214 -23.41 -20.46 -15.56
C GLU A 214 -24.18 -19.21 -16.02
N SER A 215 -24.98 -18.58 -15.15
CA SER A 215 -25.78 -17.39 -15.47
C SER A 215 -24.95 -16.11 -15.69
N ALA A 216 -23.85 -15.95 -14.96
CA ALA A 216 -23.04 -14.74 -15.01
C ALA A 216 -22.04 -14.72 -16.18
N ILE A 217 -21.75 -15.91 -16.73
CA ILE A 217 -20.89 -16.11 -17.91
C ILE A 217 -21.61 -15.64 -19.18
N ALA A 218 -22.93 -15.78 -19.25
CA ALA A 218 -23.75 -15.38 -20.39
C ALA A 218 -23.99 -13.85 -20.48
N GLU A 219 -23.92 -13.13 -19.35
CA GLU A 219 -24.20 -11.68 -19.31
C GLU A 219 -22.98 -10.80 -19.65
N SER A 220 -21.74 -11.32 -19.51
CA SER A 220 -20.53 -10.55 -19.78
C SER A 220 -19.97 -10.79 -21.19
N ALA A 221 -20.02 -9.77 -22.04
CA ALA A 221 -19.44 -9.78 -23.39
C ALA A 221 -17.90 -10.01 -23.41
N VAL A 222 -17.23 -9.79 -22.27
CA VAL A 222 -15.79 -10.07 -22.11
C VAL A 222 -15.57 -11.57 -21.95
N CYS A 223 -16.38 -12.26 -21.14
CA CYS A 223 -16.34 -13.72 -20.97
C CYS A 223 -16.61 -14.44 -22.30
N ALA A 224 -17.62 -14.02 -23.05
CA ALA A 224 -17.98 -14.63 -24.33
C ALA A 224 -16.84 -14.51 -25.36
N ARG A 225 -16.21 -13.33 -25.47
CA ARG A 225 -15.06 -13.11 -26.38
C ARG A 225 -13.82 -13.93 -26.00
N LEU A 226 -13.55 -14.11 -24.71
CA LEU A 226 -12.42 -14.90 -24.23
C LEU A 226 -12.62 -16.41 -24.44
N LEU A 227 -13.86 -16.90 -24.24
CA LEU A 227 -14.22 -18.30 -24.46
C LEU A 227 -14.24 -18.67 -25.94
N GLU A 228 -14.74 -17.80 -26.83
CA GLU A 228 -14.76 -18.03 -28.28
C GLU A 228 -13.36 -18.08 -28.93
N LYS A 229 -12.40 -17.29 -28.41
CA LYS A 229 -11.11 -17.08 -29.10
C LYS A 229 -10.05 -18.16 -28.82
N LYS A 230 -10.04 -18.80 -27.65
CA LYS A 230 -8.97 -19.75 -27.26
C LYS A 230 -9.44 -21.10 -26.68
N TYR A 231 -10.69 -21.26 -26.25
CA TYR A 231 -11.17 -22.48 -25.60
C TYR A 231 -12.57 -22.94 -26.07
N PRO A 232 -12.75 -23.29 -27.36
CA PRO A 232 -14.03 -23.79 -27.87
C PRO A 232 -14.49 -25.09 -27.17
N ASP A 233 -13.56 -25.92 -26.68
CA ASP A 233 -13.85 -27.21 -26.01
C ASP A 233 -14.35 -27.07 -24.57
N PHE A 234 -14.32 -25.87 -23.99
CA PHE A 234 -14.88 -25.65 -22.64
C PHE A 234 -16.40 -25.50 -22.69
N ILE A 235 -16.94 -24.98 -23.80
CA ILE A 235 -18.39 -24.85 -24.00
C ILE A 235 -19.06 -26.23 -24.12
N THR A 236 -18.35 -27.24 -24.65
CA THR A 236 -18.88 -28.61 -24.81
C THR A 236 -18.83 -29.45 -23.52
N ASN A 237 -17.86 -29.20 -22.62
CA ASN A 237 -17.61 -30.03 -21.43
C ASN A 237 -18.37 -29.62 -20.16
N ILE A 238 -19.24 -28.61 -20.21
CA ILE A 238 -20.11 -28.24 -19.07
C ILE A 238 -21.11 -29.36 -18.73
N THR A 239 -21.33 -30.33 -19.64
CA THR A 239 -22.26 -31.46 -19.41
C THR A 239 -21.64 -32.68 -18.72
N GLY A 240 -20.33 -32.71 -18.47
CA GLY A 240 -19.61 -33.87 -17.94
C GLY A 240 -18.98 -33.62 -16.57
N THR A 241 -19.41 -34.39 -15.57
CA THR A 241 -18.91 -34.42 -14.19
C THR A 241 -17.39 -34.35 -14.04
N GLN A 242 -16.97 -33.50 -13.09
CA GLN A 242 -15.66 -33.41 -12.42
C GLN A 242 -14.66 -34.52 -12.77
N THR A 243 -13.53 -34.15 -13.38
CA THR A 243 -12.30 -34.95 -13.24
C THR A 243 -11.04 -34.09 -13.23
N GLN A 244 -10.12 -34.51 -12.38
CA GLN A 244 -8.80 -33.95 -12.11
C GLN A 244 -7.92 -33.99 -13.37
N ILE A 245 -7.73 -32.85 -14.02
CA ILE A 245 -6.70 -32.64 -15.06
C ILE A 245 -6.00 -31.33 -14.70
N GLY A 246 -5.20 -31.33 -13.62
CA GLY A 246 -4.80 -30.07 -12.96
C GLY A 246 -3.31 -29.81 -12.79
N VAL A 247 -2.42 -30.78 -12.97
CA VAL A 247 -1.02 -30.63 -12.49
C VAL A 247 0.04 -30.88 -13.57
N ASP A 248 -0.20 -31.74 -14.56
CA ASP A 248 0.84 -32.09 -15.54
C ASP A 248 0.89 -31.18 -16.79
N LEU A 249 -0.23 -30.62 -17.25
CA LEU A 249 -0.27 -29.69 -18.40
C LEU A 249 0.41 -28.33 -18.14
N ALA A 250 0.61 -27.95 -16.88
CA ALA A 250 1.17 -26.65 -16.50
C ALA A 250 2.70 -26.61 -16.56
N LYS A 251 3.38 -27.77 -16.50
CA LYS A 251 4.84 -27.86 -16.64
C LYS A 251 5.26 -27.88 -18.10
N ASP A 252 4.63 -28.70 -18.93
CA ASP A 252 4.96 -28.83 -20.35
C ASP A 252 4.78 -27.50 -21.11
N ARG A 253 3.70 -26.75 -20.81
CA ARG A 253 3.41 -25.44 -21.44
C ARG A 253 4.32 -24.31 -20.96
N LYS A 254 4.93 -24.41 -19.77
CA LYS A 254 5.94 -23.44 -19.31
C LYS A 254 7.23 -23.56 -20.12
N THR A 255 7.65 -24.78 -20.41
CA THR A 255 8.78 -25.07 -21.31
C THR A 255 8.49 -24.59 -22.72
N GLU A 256 7.27 -24.75 -23.22
CA GLU A 256 6.86 -24.27 -24.54
C GLU A 256 6.89 -22.74 -24.65
N LEU A 257 6.35 -22.02 -23.65
CA LEU A 257 6.40 -20.55 -23.61
C LEU A 257 7.84 -20.03 -23.50
N ASN A 258 8.69 -20.71 -22.73
CA ASN A 258 10.12 -20.39 -22.63
C ASN A 258 10.81 -20.54 -23.99
N LEU A 259 10.55 -21.64 -24.71
CA LEU A 259 11.12 -21.86 -26.05
C LEU A 259 10.67 -20.78 -27.04
N LYS A 260 9.39 -20.40 -27.02
CA LYS A 260 8.86 -19.32 -27.88
C LYS A 260 9.46 -17.95 -27.58
N ILE A 261 9.67 -17.62 -26.29
CA ILE A 261 10.33 -16.37 -25.87
C ILE A 261 11.81 -16.38 -26.28
N VAL A 262 12.50 -17.51 -26.12
CA VAL A 262 13.90 -17.68 -26.53
C VAL A 262 14.03 -17.49 -28.05
N ASP A 263 13.20 -18.16 -28.85
CA ASP A 263 13.23 -18.05 -30.31
C ASP A 263 12.98 -16.61 -30.80
N ALA A 264 12.06 -15.89 -30.14
CA ALA A 264 11.78 -14.48 -30.43
C ALA A 264 12.93 -13.55 -30.00
N LEU A 265 13.56 -13.79 -28.86
CA LEU A 265 14.72 -13.02 -28.39
C LEU A 265 15.96 -13.25 -29.27
N GLU A 266 16.23 -14.49 -29.64
CA GLU A 266 17.31 -14.82 -30.58
C GLU A 266 17.07 -14.17 -31.95
N ALA A 267 15.82 -14.15 -32.44
CA ALA A 267 15.46 -13.42 -33.67
C ALA A 267 15.72 -11.91 -33.56
N LEU A 268 15.40 -11.29 -32.42
CA LEU A 268 15.66 -9.86 -32.17
C LEU A 268 17.16 -9.54 -32.05
N MET A 269 17.96 -10.47 -31.53
CA MET A 269 19.41 -10.35 -31.53
C MET A 269 20.00 -10.42 -32.94
N VAL A 270 19.48 -11.30 -33.80
CA VAL A 270 19.96 -11.40 -35.19
C VAL A 270 19.73 -10.07 -35.94
N PHE A 271 18.69 -9.32 -35.61
CA PHE A 271 18.45 -7.97 -36.17
C PHE A 271 19.19 -6.82 -35.46
N ASP A 272 19.89 -7.06 -34.34
CA ASP A 272 20.51 -6.01 -33.52
C ASP A 272 19.53 -4.92 -33.04
N GLN A 273 18.25 -5.29 -32.86
CA GLN A 273 17.16 -4.37 -32.47
C GLN A 273 16.58 -4.70 -31.08
N LEU A 274 17.34 -5.44 -30.26
CA LEU A 274 16.89 -5.89 -28.94
C LEU A 274 16.55 -4.70 -28.02
N ASP A 275 17.34 -3.62 -28.05
CA ASP A 275 17.09 -2.45 -27.20
C ASP A 275 15.83 -1.67 -27.63
N THR A 276 15.63 -1.49 -28.93
CA THR A 276 14.40 -0.90 -29.50
C THR A 276 13.17 -1.71 -29.11
N ALA A 277 13.27 -3.05 -29.13
CA ALA A 277 12.18 -3.93 -28.74
C ALA A 277 11.91 -3.86 -27.23
N LEU A 278 12.95 -3.83 -26.38
CA LEU A 278 12.81 -3.69 -24.93
C LEU A 278 12.20 -2.35 -24.52
N ASP A 279 12.57 -1.25 -25.19
CA ASP A 279 11.98 0.08 -24.97
C ASP A 279 10.50 0.11 -25.39
N GLN A 280 10.16 -0.49 -26.53
CA GLN A 280 8.76 -0.60 -26.98
C GLN A 280 7.93 -1.50 -26.06
N LEU A 281 8.49 -2.58 -25.55
CA LEU A 281 7.85 -3.45 -24.56
C LEU A 281 7.57 -2.66 -23.26
N ALA A 282 8.58 -1.96 -22.72
CA ALA A 282 8.42 -1.16 -21.51
C ALA A 282 7.34 -0.05 -21.65
N LEU A 283 7.23 0.58 -22.83
CA LEU A 283 6.24 1.62 -23.09
C LEU A 283 4.81 1.07 -23.28
N ARG A 284 4.67 -0.10 -23.90
CA ARG A 284 3.36 -0.69 -24.25
C ARG A 284 2.76 -1.55 -23.13
N THR A 285 3.58 -2.20 -22.30
CA THR A 285 3.11 -3.05 -21.18
C THR A 285 2.14 -2.33 -20.24
N PRO A 286 2.42 -1.12 -19.71
CA PRO A 286 1.49 -0.44 -18.79
C PRO A 286 0.15 -0.08 -19.44
N LYS A 287 0.15 0.24 -20.74
CA LYS A 287 -1.08 0.57 -21.48
C LYS A 287 -1.96 -0.66 -21.67
N LEU A 288 -1.36 -1.79 -22.03
CA LEU A 288 -2.05 -3.06 -22.18
C LEU A 288 -2.60 -3.59 -20.86
N CYS A 289 -1.83 -3.44 -19.77
CA CYS A 289 -2.32 -3.71 -18.43
C CYS A 289 -3.55 -2.84 -18.11
N LYS A 290 -3.54 -1.53 -18.36
CA LYS A 290 -4.72 -0.67 -18.12
C LYS A 290 -5.97 -1.14 -18.88
N THR A 291 -5.84 -1.56 -20.13
CA THR A 291 -6.97 -2.12 -20.90
C THR A 291 -7.45 -3.46 -20.33
N ALA A 292 -6.53 -4.38 -20.01
CA ALA A 292 -6.87 -5.66 -19.41
C ALA A 292 -7.57 -5.47 -18.05
N LEU A 293 -7.12 -4.49 -17.25
CA LEU A 293 -7.76 -4.13 -15.99
C LEU A 293 -9.15 -3.53 -16.17
N SER A 294 -9.38 -2.72 -17.18
CA SER A 294 -10.74 -2.29 -17.51
C SER A 294 -11.64 -3.48 -17.83
N ASP A 295 -11.12 -4.51 -18.48
CA ASP A 295 -11.87 -5.74 -18.77
C ASP A 295 -12.14 -6.56 -17.49
N THR A 296 -11.15 -6.68 -16.59
CA THR A 296 -11.32 -7.33 -15.28
C THR A 296 -12.34 -6.58 -14.39
N VAL A 297 -12.26 -5.25 -14.36
CA VAL A 297 -13.21 -4.38 -13.65
C VAL A 297 -14.61 -4.51 -14.21
N ASN A 298 -14.77 -4.47 -15.54
CA ASN A 298 -16.07 -4.62 -16.19
C ASN A 298 -16.67 -6.00 -15.89
N LEU A 299 -15.86 -7.05 -15.94
CA LEU A 299 -16.28 -8.41 -15.60
C LEU A 299 -16.72 -8.48 -14.14
N LEU A 300 -15.92 -8.02 -13.18
CA LEU A 300 -16.29 -8.02 -11.76
C LEU A 300 -17.49 -7.11 -11.47
N SER A 301 -17.67 -5.99 -12.18
CA SER A 301 -18.84 -5.13 -12.03
C SER A 301 -20.13 -5.79 -12.52
N THR A 302 -20.06 -6.61 -13.57
CA THR A 302 -21.21 -7.42 -14.03
C THR A 302 -21.55 -8.55 -13.05
N LEU A 303 -20.55 -9.11 -12.37
CA LEU A 303 -20.75 -10.18 -11.38
C LEU A 303 -21.39 -9.69 -10.08
N HIS A 304 -20.99 -8.50 -9.62
CA HIS A 304 -21.49 -7.91 -8.39
C HIS A 304 -22.69 -6.97 -8.63
N ALA A 305 -23.33 -7.01 -9.81
CA ALA A 305 -24.50 -6.17 -10.09
C ALA A 305 -25.72 -6.50 -9.19
N ASN A 306 -25.74 -7.70 -8.59
CA ASN A 306 -26.85 -8.21 -7.77
C ASN A 306 -26.58 -8.22 -6.25
N GLU A 307 -25.34 -7.99 -5.82
CA GLU A 307 -24.95 -7.90 -4.41
C GLU A 307 -24.43 -6.48 -4.13
N GLY A 308 -24.67 -5.91 -2.95
CA GLY A 308 -24.29 -4.52 -2.65
C GLY A 308 -22.82 -4.20 -2.98
N LEU A 309 -22.54 -2.94 -3.33
CA LEU A 309 -21.19 -2.42 -3.60
C LEU A 309 -20.32 -2.43 -2.32
N ASP A 310 -19.91 -3.61 -1.87
CA ASP A 310 -19.21 -3.80 -0.60
C ASP A 310 -17.67 -3.74 -0.73
N SER A 311 -16.98 -3.25 0.30
CA SER A 311 -15.52 -3.18 0.36
C SER A 311 -14.82 -4.55 0.25
N ASN A 312 -15.55 -5.65 0.44
CA ASN A 312 -15.06 -7.01 0.21
C ASN A 312 -14.85 -7.32 -1.29
N HIS A 313 -15.69 -6.78 -2.17
CA HIS A 313 -15.53 -6.91 -3.62
C HIS A 313 -14.30 -6.17 -4.12
N LEU A 314 -13.96 -5.05 -3.48
CA LEU A 314 -12.74 -4.32 -3.74
C LEU A 314 -11.48 -5.07 -3.27
N VAL A 315 -11.53 -5.76 -2.13
CA VAL A 315 -10.45 -6.67 -1.71
C VAL A 315 -10.29 -7.83 -2.70
N HIS A 316 -11.40 -8.41 -3.17
CA HIS A 316 -11.37 -9.47 -4.16
C HIS A 316 -10.72 -8.97 -5.46
N PHE A 317 -11.13 -7.80 -5.94
CA PHE A 317 -10.54 -7.16 -7.12
C PHE A 317 -9.04 -6.91 -6.96
N ILE A 318 -8.60 -6.31 -5.85
CA ILE A 318 -7.16 -6.05 -5.61
C ILE A 318 -6.36 -7.35 -5.52
N ASN A 319 -6.92 -8.42 -4.95
CA ASN A 319 -6.24 -9.72 -4.92
C ASN A 319 -6.13 -10.37 -6.31
N VAL A 320 -7.18 -10.25 -7.14
CA VAL A 320 -7.15 -10.70 -8.55
C VAL A 320 -6.12 -9.89 -9.34
N LEU A 321 -6.12 -8.58 -9.16
CA LEU A 321 -5.13 -7.66 -9.72
C LEU A 321 -3.69 -8.07 -9.34
N ILE A 322 -3.43 -8.30 -8.05
CA ILE A 322 -2.11 -8.75 -7.58
C ILE A 322 -1.73 -10.09 -8.23
N ALA A 323 -2.67 -11.03 -8.39
CA ALA A 323 -2.42 -12.31 -9.04
C ALA A 323 -2.10 -12.16 -10.55
N GLU A 324 -2.82 -11.29 -11.25
CA GLU A 324 -2.56 -10.93 -12.65
C GLU A 324 -1.17 -10.31 -12.83
N MET A 325 -0.81 -9.37 -11.95
CA MET A 325 0.53 -8.77 -11.96
C MET A 325 1.63 -9.80 -11.68
N ARG A 326 1.43 -10.74 -10.74
CA ARG A 326 2.39 -11.83 -10.48
C ARG A 326 2.56 -12.77 -11.67
N ALA A 327 1.48 -13.09 -12.38
CA ALA A 327 1.53 -13.94 -13.56
C ALA A 327 2.34 -13.28 -14.69
N CYS A 328 2.17 -11.98 -14.90
CA CYS A 328 2.96 -11.22 -15.87
C CYS A 328 4.43 -11.10 -15.47
N PHE A 329 4.70 -10.89 -14.17
CA PHE A 329 6.07 -10.86 -13.66
C PHE A 329 6.83 -12.16 -13.95
N TYR A 330 6.17 -13.32 -13.88
CA TYR A 330 6.81 -14.60 -14.20
C TYR A 330 7.31 -14.64 -15.66
N GLY A 331 6.51 -14.16 -16.61
CA GLY A 331 6.92 -14.04 -18.02
C GLY A 331 8.08 -13.06 -18.22
N HIS A 332 8.00 -11.88 -17.60
CA HIS A 332 9.07 -10.88 -17.66
C HIS A 332 10.35 -11.32 -16.93
N LYS A 333 10.26 -12.19 -15.92
CA LYS A 333 11.42 -12.79 -15.26
C LYS A 333 12.15 -13.77 -16.19
N ILE A 334 11.41 -14.61 -16.93
CA ILE A 334 11.99 -15.48 -17.96
C ILE A 334 12.67 -14.65 -19.05
N LEU A 335 12.00 -13.59 -19.52
CA LEU A 335 12.56 -12.64 -20.47
C LEU A 335 13.87 -12.03 -19.93
N ALA A 336 13.89 -11.57 -18.68
CA ALA A 336 15.06 -10.96 -18.05
C ALA A 336 16.21 -11.96 -17.84
N ASP A 337 15.92 -13.20 -17.44
CA ASP A 337 16.91 -14.27 -17.31
C ASP A 337 17.53 -14.63 -18.67
N GLU A 338 16.74 -14.64 -19.73
CA GLU A 338 17.22 -14.94 -21.07
C GLU A 338 18.00 -13.77 -21.68
N VAL A 339 17.54 -12.54 -21.54
CA VAL A 339 18.30 -11.33 -21.95
C VAL A 339 19.64 -11.25 -21.19
N GLY A 340 19.65 -11.56 -19.90
CA GLY A 340 20.87 -11.63 -19.09
C GLY A 340 21.84 -12.71 -19.58
N ARG A 341 21.33 -13.89 -19.95
CA ARG A 341 22.14 -14.98 -20.56
C ARG A 341 22.70 -14.57 -21.91
N LEU A 342 21.90 -13.93 -22.76
CA LEU A 342 22.28 -13.55 -24.11
C LEU A 342 23.29 -12.39 -24.16
N ARG A 343 23.24 -11.45 -23.20
CA ARG A 343 24.18 -10.32 -23.11
C ARG A 343 25.36 -10.53 -22.14
N MET A 344 25.39 -11.62 -21.38
CA MET A 344 26.41 -11.90 -20.34
C MET A 344 26.57 -10.76 -19.32
N ASN A 345 25.49 -10.03 -19.01
CA ASN A 345 25.49 -8.91 -18.06
C ASN A 345 24.29 -9.00 -17.09
N GLU A 346 24.59 -9.12 -15.79
CA GLU A 346 23.62 -9.15 -14.69
C GLU A 346 22.87 -7.81 -14.52
N GLU A 347 23.45 -6.69 -14.94
CA GLU A 347 22.81 -5.36 -14.83
C GLU A 347 21.60 -5.21 -15.74
N CYS A 348 21.64 -5.77 -16.96
CA CYS A 348 20.51 -5.75 -17.89
C CYS A 348 19.30 -6.52 -17.36
N LYS A 349 19.53 -7.62 -16.61
CA LYS A 349 18.46 -8.37 -15.94
C LYS A 349 17.75 -7.51 -14.91
N LYS A 350 18.50 -6.75 -14.10
CA LYS A 350 17.94 -5.83 -13.09
C LYS A 350 17.17 -4.67 -13.74
N GLU A 351 17.67 -4.14 -14.86
CA GLU A 351 17.02 -3.06 -15.59
C GLU A 351 15.66 -3.45 -16.17
N VAL A 352 15.56 -4.64 -16.80
CA VAL A 352 14.28 -5.14 -17.34
C VAL A 352 13.25 -5.36 -16.23
N ILE A 353 13.68 -5.92 -15.09
CA ILE A 353 12.83 -6.13 -13.91
C ILE A 353 12.36 -4.79 -13.33
N TRP A 354 13.27 -3.81 -13.22
CA TRP A 354 12.95 -2.47 -12.71
C TRP A 354 11.93 -1.75 -13.60
N ARG A 355 12.13 -1.75 -14.93
CA ARG A 355 11.22 -1.10 -15.89
C ARG A 355 9.80 -1.70 -15.85
N TYR A 356 9.71 -3.02 -15.70
CA TYR A 356 8.41 -3.69 -15.52
C TYR A 356 7.70 -3.21 -14.26
N TRP A 357 8.37 -3.26 -13.11
CA TRP A 357 7.76 -2.89 -11.84
C TRP A 357 7.46 -1.39 -11.71
N ASP A 358 8.23 -0.52 -12.36
CA ASP A 358 7.95 0.91 -12.43
C ASP A 358 6.61 1.18 -13.12
N GLY A 359 6.39 0.52 -14.28
CA GLY A 359 5.14 0.58 -15.01
C GLY A 359 3.95 0.03 -14.21
N MET A 360 4.11 -1.11 -13.54
CA MET A 360 3.03 -1.74 -12.77
C MET A 360 2.69 -0.99 -11.49
N GLN A 361 3.66 -0.38 -10.81
CA GLN A 361 3.42 0.48 -9.65
C GLN A 361 2.55 1.68 -10.04
N SER A 362 2.82 2.34 -11.18
CA SER A 362 1.99 3.45 -11.67
C SER A 362 0.55 3.02 -12.00
N VAL A 363 0.36 1.82 -12.54
CA VAL A 363 -0.97 1.26 -12.81
C VAL A 363 -1.72 1.00 -11.50
N MET A 364 -1.07 0.37 -10.51
CA MET A 364 -1.65 0.12 -9.18
C MET A 364 -1.98 1.43 -8.45
N GLU A 365 -1.09 2.44 -8.48
CA GLU A 365 -1.34 3.76 -7.90
C GLU A 365 -2.56 4.45 -8.52
N THR A 366 -2.75 4.33 -9.85
CA THR A 366 -3.93 4.89 -10.54
C THR A 366 -5.21 4.22 -10.05
N VAL A 367 -5.23 2.88 -9.99
CA VAL A 367 -6.38 2.10 -9.53
C VAL A 367 -6.72 2.44 -8.08
N VAL A 368 -5.73 2.45 -7.19
CA VAL A 368 -5.94 2.79 -5.77
C VAL A 368 -6.41 4.24 -5.63
N SER A 369 -5.84 5.18 -6.38
CA SER A 369 -6.26 6.59 -6.38
C SER A 369 -7.72 6.78 -6.76
N ASP A 370 -8.21 6.04 -7.75
CA ASP A 370 -9.59 6.15 -8.22
C ASP A 370 -10.59 5.58 -7.19
N HIS A 371 -10.22 4.53 -6.45
CA HIS A 371 -11.10 3.89 -5.46
C HIS A 371 -11.05 4.50 -4.04
N VAL A 372 -10.03 5.30 -3.74
CA VAL A 372 -9.74 5.82 -2.39
C VAL A 372 -10.03 7.33 -2.24
N ASP A 373 -10.60 7.96 -3.28
CA ASP A 373 -11.05 9.37 -3.29
C ASP A 373 -9.99 10.39 -2.81
N ILE A 374 -8.78 10.31 -3.38
CA ILE A 374 -7.65 11.19 -3.03
C ILE A 374 -7.97 12.68 -3.24
N TYR A 375 -8.94 12.99 -4.10
CA TYR A 375 -9.51 14.31 -4.26
C TYR A 375 -10.99 14.25 -3.90
N PRO A 376 -11.38 14.58 -2.65
CA PRO A 376 -12.79 14.69 -2.32
C PRO A 376 -13.38 15.71 -3.28
N MET A 377 -14.16 15.23 -4.24
CA MET A 377 -15.07 16.08 -4.98
C MET A 377 -15.85 16.84 -3.92
N LYS A 378 -15.85 18.17 -3.98
CA LYS A 378 -16.72 19.01 -3.16
C LYS A 378 -18.17 18.69 -3.54
N SER A 379 -18.71 17.59 -3.02
CA SER A 379 -20.13 17.33 -2.87
C SER A 379 -20.60 17.80 -1.50
N ASP A 380 -20.04 18.90 -1.00
CA ASP A 380 -20.64 19.72 0.05
C ASP A 380 -21.37 20.88 -0.65
N THR A 381 -22.46 20.54 -1.33
CA THR A 381 -23.53 21.50 -1.58
C THR A 381 -24.81 20.91 -0.99
N GLN A 382 -25.01 21.20 0.29
CA GLN A 382 -26.29 21.30 0.97
C GLN A 382 -27.48 20.65 0.25
N GLU A 383 -27.78 19.40 0.57
CA GLU A 383 -29.15 18.89 0.42
C GLU A 383 -30.05 19.56 1.47
N LYS A 384 -30.53 20.76 1.14
CA LYS A 384 -31.83 21.23 1.64
C LYS A 384 -32.87 20.98 0.55
N THR A 385 -33.67 19.94 0.78
CA THR A 385 -35.09 19.84 0.43
C THR A 385 -35.59 20.78 -0.67
N VAL A 386 -35.67 20.31 -1.93
CA VAL A 386 -36.67 20.82 -2.88
C VAL A 386 -37.20 19.67 -3.72
N ASP A 387 -38.53 19.66 -3.81
CA ASP A 387 -39.42 18.68 -4.40
C ASP A 387 -39.07 18.14 -5.79
N LYS A 388 -39.49 16.89 -5.96
CA LYS A 388 -39.76 16.21 -7.24
C LYS A 388 -40.40 17.15 -8.27
N ARG A 389 -39.63 17.60 -9.27
CA ARG A 389 -40.17 17.89 -10.59
C ARG A 389 -39.36 17.18 -11.65
N ARG A 390 -39.99 16.17 -12.25
CA ARG A 390 -39.57 15.49 -13.49
C ARG A 390 -39.27 16.55 -14.55
N ILE A 391 -38.02 16.68 -14.94
CA ILE A 391 -37.64 17.42 -16.14
C ILE A 391 -37.80 16.46 -17.32
N LEU A 392 -38.94 16.58 -18.00
CA LEU A 392 -39.12 16.08 -19.36
C LEU A 392 -38.29 16.98 -20.30
N PHE A 393 -37.67 16.36 -21.30
CA PHE A 393 -36.83 16.93 -22.38
C PHE A 393 -35.31 16.98 -22.14
N ARG A 394 -34.62 16.03 -22.80
CA ARG A 394 -33.24 16.16 -23.26
C ARG A 394 -33.25 16.89 -24.60
N PHE A 395 -32.44 17.92 -24.77
CA PHE A 395 -31.99 18.34 -26.09
C PHE A 395 -30.46 18.32 -26.13
N SER A 396 -29.95 17.53 -27.06
CA SER A 396 -28.53 17.46 -27.41
C SER A 396 -28.20 18.52 -28.46
N ASN A 397 -26.97 19.05 -28.38
CA ASN A 397 -26.25 19.88 -29.36
C ASN A 397 -26.70 21.33 -29.58
N THR A 398 -25.95 22.28 -28.98
CA THR A 398 -25.49 23.50 -29.68
C THR A 398 -24.15 23.98 -29.11
N ALA A 399 -23.21 24.29 -30.01
CA ALA A 399 -21.93 24.93 -29.71
C ALA A 399 -22.11 26.43 -29.42
N ALA A 400 -21.45 26.96 -28.39
CA ALA A 400 -20.70 28.24 -28.41
C ALA A 400 -20.19 28.64 -27.00
N VAL A 401 -18.88 28.83 -26.93
CA VAL A 401 -18.10 29.85 -26.19
C VAL A 401 -18.80 30.54 -25.02
N SER A 402 -18.34 30.24 -23.80
CA SER A 402 -18.24 31.20 -22.70
C SER A 402 -17.15 30.72 -21.75
N GLY A 403 -16.16 31.59 -21.52
CA GLY A 403 -14.93 31.25 -20.82
C GLY A 403 -15.16 30.82 -19.38
N SER A 404 -14.68 29.63 -19.05
CA SER A 404 -14.37 29.23 -17.69
C SER A 404 -12.99 28.56 -17.72
N THR A 405 -12.13 29.02 -16.83
CA THR A 405 -10.85 28.39 -16.50
C THR A 405 -11.06 26.89 -16.33
N GLY A 406 -10.43 26.11 -17.21
CA GLY A 406 -10.61 24.68 -17.32
C GLY A 406 -10.33 23.95 -16.02
N ILE A 407 -11.39 23.50 -15.36
CA ILE A 407 -11.33 22.29 -14.55
C ILE A 407 -11.26 21.16 -15.57
N VAL A 408 -10.06 20.67 -15.84
CA VAL A 408 -9.87 19.41 -16.56
C VAL A 408 -10.46 18.34 -15.64
N ALA A 409 -11.71 17.95 -15.91
CA ALA A 409 -12.23 16.69 -15.43
C ALA A 409 -11.29 15.60 -15.95
N LYS A 410 -10.40 15.08 -15.08
CA LYS A 410 -9.68 13.85 -15.38
C LYS A 410 -10.77 12.80 -15.68
N GLN A 411 -10.82 12.34 -16.92
CA GLN A 411 -11.61 11.16 -17.27
C GLN A 411 -11.20 10.05 -16.30
N GLN A 412 -12.12 9.56 -15.47
CA GLN A 412 -11.86 8.41 -14.61
C GLN A 412 -11.53 7.21 -15.53
N PRO A 413 -10.32 6.65 -15.47
CA PRO A 413 -9.88 5.61 -16.40
C PRO A 413 -10.51 4.24 -16.12
N PHE A 414 -11.08 4.01 -14.94
CA PHE A 414 -11.69 2.74 -14.54
C PHE A 414 -13.13 2.93 -14.03
N ALA A 415 -13.99 1.94 -14.31
CA ALA A 415 -15.31 1.88 -13.71
C ALA A 415 -15.18 1.55 -12.21
N LEU A 416 -15.93 2.27 -11.36
CA LEU A 416 -15.86 2.11 -9.91
C LEU A 416 -16.63 0.85 -9.48
N ILE A 417 -15.94 -0.13 -8.86
CA ILE A 417 -16.53 -1.32 -8.22
C ILE A 417 -17.21 -0.97 -6.89
N CYS A 418 -16.78 0.12 -6.24
CA CYS A 418 -17.38 0.70 -5.04
C CYS A 418 -17.37 2.22 -5.16
N PRO A 419 -18.28 2.96 -4.50
CA PRO A 419 -18.15 4.42 -4.40
C PRO A 419 -16.78 4.76 -3.79
N ALA A 420 -16.14 5.79 -4.33
CA ALA A 420 -14.85 6.24 -3.84
C ALA A 420 -15.02 6.73 -2.39
N ASP A 421 -14.36 6.05 -1.46
CA ASP A 421 -14.41 6.35 -0.02
C ASP A 421 -13.00 6.15 0.55
N PRO A 422 -12.44 7.14 1.28
CA PRO A 422 -11.18 6.98 2.01
C PRO A 422 -11.14 5.74 2.91
N TYR A 423 -12.26 5.27 3.47
CA TYR A 423 -12.32 4.08 4.32
C TYR A 423 -12.09 2.76 3.57
N ASN A 424 -12.17 2.77 2.23
CA ASN A 424 -11.84 1.61 1.39
C ASN A 424 -10.37 1.17 1.53
N ILE A 425 -9.48 2.04 2.03
CA ILE A 425 -8.08 1.68 2.27
C ILE A 425 -7.92 0.63 3.36
N ILE A 426 -8.81 0.58 4.36
CA ILE A 426 -8.70 -0.32 5.53
C ILE A 426 -8.63 -1.80 5.12
N PRO A 427 -9.58 -2.34 4.33
CA PRO A 427 -9.55 -3.74 3.96
C PRO A 427 -8.49 -4.07 2.90
N ILE A 428 -8.04 -3.08 2.11
CA ILE A 428 -7.06 -3.25 1.03
C ILE A 428 -5.60 -3.15 1.52
N PHE A 429 -5.36 -2.48 2.65
CA PHE A 429 -4.01 -2.13 3.11
C PHE A 429 -3.11 -3.36 3.30
N HIS A 430 -3.58 -4.43 3.92
CA HIS A 430 -2.77 -5.64 4.13
C HIS A 430 -2.35 -6.32 2.81
N PRO A 431 -3.25 -6.59 1.84
CA PRO A 431 -2.89 -7.08 0.51
C PRO A 431 -1.83 -6.21 -0.19
N LEU A 432 -2.03 -4.89 -0.21
CA LEU A 432 -1.10 -3.97 -0.88
C LEU A 432 0.25 -3.88 -0.18
N ASN A 433 0.27 -3.84 1.16
CA ASN A 433 1.51 -3.77 1.92
C ASN A 433 2.34 -5.05 1.70
N ARG A 434 1.71 -6.23 1.69
CA ARG A 434 2.39 -7.50 1.34
C ARG A 434 2.96 -7.47 -0.08
N PHE A 435 2.21 -6.91 -1.03
CA PHE A 435 2.67 -6.75 -2.41
C PHE A 435 3.84 -5.77 -2.53
N CYS A 436 3.83 -4.65 -1.79
CA CYS A 436 4.95 -3.70 -1.74
C CYS A 436 6.25 -4.38 -1.28
N HIS A 437 6.21 -5.18 -0.21
CA HIS A 437 7.38 -5.93 0.28
C HIS A 437 7.88 -6.96 -0.75
N GLU A 438 6.99 -7.58 -1.52
CA GLU A 438 7.36 -8.50 -2.60
C GLU A 438 8.06 -7.75 -3.75
N ILE A 439 7.60 -6.56 -4.10
CA ILE A 439 8.25 -5.70 -5.10
C ILE A 439 9.65 -5.27 -4.62
N GLU A 440 9.76 -4.81 -3.37
CA GLU A 440 11.03 -4.38 -2.77
C GLU A 440 12.07 -5.51 -2.74
N ALA A 441 11.63 -6.74 -2.43
CA ALA A 441 12.49 -7.93 -2.49
C ALA A 441 12.95 -8.31 -3.91
N ASN A 442 12.21 -7.91 -4.95
CA ASN A 442 12.54 -8.19 -6.34
C ASN A 442 13.40 -7.10 -7.00
N ILE A 443 13.36 -5.86 -6.50
CA ILE A 443 14.09 -4.70 -7.06
C ILE A 443 15.37 -4.38 -6.24
N ASP A 444 15.52 -4.96 -5.04
CA ASP A 444 16.57 -4.61 -4.06
C ASP A 444 16.56 -3.10 -3.70
N GLN A 445 15.42 -2.42 -3.88
CA GLN A 445 15.21 -1.02 -3.48
C GLN A 445 14.01 -0.95 -2.53
N SER A 446 14.24 -0.38 -1.34
CA SER A 446 13.20 -0.07 -0.36
C SER A 446 13.33 1.40 0.08
N PRO A 447 12.22 2.13 0.26
CA PRO A 447 10.84 1.77 -0.07
C PRO A 447 10.52 1.90 -1.58
N CYS A 448 9.59 1.10 -2.10
CA CYS A 448 9.12 1.24 -3.48
C CYS A 448 8.22 2.48 -3.68
N LYS A 449 7.96 2.90 -4.93
CA LYS A 449 7.12 4.08 -5.24
C LYS A 449 5.70 3.90 -4.71
N LEU A 450 5.12 2.71 -4.89
CA LEU A 450 3.80 2.38 -4.36
C LEU A 450 3.76 2.45 -2.82
N HIS A 451 4.80 1.98 -2.12
CA HIS A 451 4.89 2.08 -0.67
C HIS A 451 4.97 3.54 -0.23
N THR A 452 5.79 4.35 -0.91
CA THR A 452 5.90 5.79 -0.64
C THR A 452 4.56 6.51 -0.84
N PHE A 453 3.84 6.16 -1.90
CA PHE A 453 2.50 6.67 -2.18
C PHE A 453 1.48 6.25 -1.10
N LEU A 454 1.43 4.96 -0.74
CA LEU A 454 0.53 4.46 0.31
C LEU A 454 0.84 5.10 1.66
N HIS A 455 2.11 5.28 1.99
CA HIS A 455 2.53 5.96 3.22
C HIS A 455 2.09 7.42 3.24
N ALA A 456 2.34 8.16 2.16
CA ALA A 456 1.92 9.56 2.04
C ALA A 456 0.39 9.69 2.11
N PHE A 457 -0.35 8.81 1.41
CA PHE A 457 -1.81 8.80 1.46
C PHE A 457 -2.33 8.55 2.89
N VAL A 458 -1.82 7.51 3.56
CA VAL A 458 -2.30 7.18 4.91
C VAL A 458 -1.92 8.27 5.92
N MET A 459 -0.70 8.79 5.86
CA MET A 459 -0.23 9.82 6.79
C MET A 459 -0.89 11.18 6.58
N ASP A 460 -0.92 11.68 5.35
CA ASP A 460 -1.25 13.08 5.10
C ASP A 460 -2.74 13.30 4.83
N ILE A 461 -3.43 12.28 4.29
CA ILE A 461 -4.82 12.40 3.84
C ILE A 461 -5.75 11.62 4.78
N PHE A 462 -5.50 10.31 4.96
CA PHE A 462 -6.41 9.44 5.70
C PHE A 462 -6.45 9.76 7.21
N ILE A 463 -5.29 9.86 7.87
CA ILE A 463 -5.22 10.15 9.30
C ILE A 463 -5.78 11.54 9.63
N GLU A 464 -5.47 12.56 8.84
CA GLU A 464 -6.00 13.91 9.05
C GLU A 464 -7.52 13.98 8.81
N ARG A 465 -8.05 13.20 7.87
CA ARG A 465 -9.51 13.08 7.66
C ARG A 465 -10.20 12.36 8.82
N ILE A 466 -9.63 11.25 9.29
CA ILE A 466 -10.14 10.54 10.48
C ILE A 466 -10.13 11.49 11.67
N ARG A 467 -9.03 12.20 11.90
CA ARG A 467 -8.93 13.16 13.01
C ARG A 467 -10.07 14.17 12.98
N LYS A 468 -10.34 14.81 11.82
CA LYS A 468 -11.44 15.77 11.68
C LYS A 468 -12.82 15.15 11.86
N ASP A 469 -13.06 13.95 11.34
CA ASP A 469 -14.32 13.23 11.53
C ASP A 469 -14.53 12.84 13.00
N MET A 470 -13.47 12.41 13.68
CA MET A 470 -13.49 12.08 15.12
C MET A 470 -13.74 13.33 15.96
N ASP A 471 -13.05 14.44 15.70
CA ASP A 471 -13.27 15.72 16.40
C ASP A 471 -14.76 16.15 16.27
N GLN A 472 -15.34 16.06 15.07
CA GLN A 472 -16.77 16.37 14.86
C GLN A 472 -17.71 15.42 15.61
N LYS A 473 -17.40 14.12 15.63
CA LYS A 473 -18.20 13.11 16.33
C LYS A 473 -18.09 13.26 17.85
N ILE A 474 -16.94 13.65 18.37
CA ILE A 474 -16.71 13.93 19.80
C ILE A 474 -17.45 15.19 20.20
N ASP A 475 -17.31 16.27 19.41
CA ASP A 475 -18.09 17.50 19.61
C ASP A 475 -19.58 17.18 19.63
N TYR A 476 -20.10 16.39 18.69
CA TYR A 476 -21.51 15.99 18.69
C TYR A 476 -21.92 15.11 19.88
N ALA A 477 -21.02 14.24 20.36
CA ALA A 477 -21.28 13.37 21.51
C ALA A 477 -21.27 14.13 22.85
N LEU A 478 -20.46 15.19 22.95
CA LEU A 478 -20.24 15.98 24.16
C LEU A 478 -21.02 17.30 24.17
N SER A 479 -21.51 17.79 23.02
CA SER A 479 -22.33 19.00 22.91
C SER A 479 -23.79 18.72 23.22
N GLY A 480 -24.22 19.18 24.40
CA GLY A 480 -25.62 19.14 24.81
C GLY A 480 -25.80 19.18 26.33
N ASN A 481 -26.86 19.85 26.79
CA ASN A 481 -27.16 19.94 28.23
C ASN A 481 -27.67 18.61 28.82
N GLU A 482 -28.18 17.70 27.99
CA GLU A 482 -28.72 16.38 28.40
C GLU A 482 -27.67 15.25 28.36
N VAL A 483 -26.46 15.53 27.88
CA VAL A 483 -25.33 14.57 27.71
C VAL A 483 -25.01 13.80 28.99
N TRP A 484 -25.29 14.41 30.15
CA TRP A 484 -24.99 13.88 31.48
C TRP A 484 -26.23 13.31 32.20
N GLN A 485 -27.35 13.18 31.49
CA GLN A 485 -28.63 12.72 32.03
C GLN A 485 -29.18 11.49 31.28
N THR A 486 -28.88 11.36 29.98
CA THR A 486 -29.33 10.24 29.15
C THR A 486 -28.53 8.97 29.43
N LEU A 487 -29.24 7.88 29.71
CA LEU A 487 -28.64 6.62 30.14
C LEU A 487 -28.86 5.51 29.13
N ALA A 488 -27.79 4.78 28.83
CA ALA A 488 -27.80 3.51 28.10
C ALA A 488 -27.64 2.34 29.06
N THR A 489 -28.34 1.26 28.79
CA THR A 489 -28.12 -0.03 29.48
C THR A 489 -27.03 -0.80 28.73
N VAL A 490 -26.00 -1.24 29.45
CA VAL A 490 -24.96 -2.12 28.90
C VAL A 490 -25.42 -3.58 29.04
N GLY A 491 -25.33 -4.35 27.96
CA GLY A 491 -25.81 -5.74 27.90
C GLY A 491 -25.34 -6.59 29.08
N GLY A 492 -26.29 -7.15 29.82
CA GLY A 492 -26.03 -8.08 30.94
C GLY A 492 -25.87 -7.46 32.33
N SER A 493 -25.74 -6.13 32.47
CA SER A 493 -25.62 -5.48 33.79
C SER A 493 -26.85 -4.63 34.14
N LYS A 494 -27.18 -4.53 35.44
CA LYS A 494 -28.21 -3.60 35.94
C LYS A 494 -27.75 -2.13 35.92
N ASN A 495 -26.47 -1.87 35.65
CA ASN A 495 -25.89 -0.54 35.74
C ASN A 495 -26.16 0.24 34.44
N LYS A 496 -26.51 1.51 34.61
CA LYS A 496 -26.83 2.42 33.52
C LYS A 496 -25.65 3.39 33.35
N ILE A 497 -25.11 3.44 32.14
CA ILE A 497 -24.00 4.36 31.79
C ILE A 497 -24.53 5.51 30.94
N LEU A 498 -23.76 6.58 30.83
CA LEU A 498 -24.08 7.72 29.96
C LEU A 498 -23.96 7.33 28.49
N VAL A 499 -24.92 7.78 27.67
CA VAL A 499 -24.91 7.55 26.21
C VAL A 499 -23.67 8.18 25.57
N SER A 500 -23.25 9.34 26.07
CA SER A 500 -22.04 10.04 25.63
C SER A 500 -20.77 9.21 25.87
N CYS A 501 -20.63 8.63 27.05
CA CYS A 501 -19.53 7.72 27.37
C CYS A 501 -19.50 6.50 26.42
N LYS A 502 -20.66 5.90 26.15
CA LYS A 502 -20.76 4.79 25.20
C LYS A 502 -20.31 5.19 23.79
N ARG A 503 -20.78 6.33 23.29
CA ARG A 503 -20.39 6.85 21.96
C ARG A 503 -18.89 7.14 21.87
N VAL A 504 -18.31 7.79 22.89
CA VAL A 504 -16.86 8.06 22.95
C VAL A 504 -16.06 6.74 22.96
N PHE A 505 -16.55 5.72 23.66
CA PHE A 505 -15.93 4.39 23.63
C PHE A 505 -16.06 3.71 22.25
N GLU A 506 -17.22 3.80 21.59
CA GLU A 506 -17.43 3.28 20.22
C GLU A 506 -16.44 3.92 19.21
N LEU A 507 -16.07 5.20 19.39
CA LEU A 507 -15.00 5.85 18.61
C LEU A 507 -13.62 5.26 18.93
N CYS A 508 -13.34 4.99 20.21
CA CYS A 508 -12.10 4.33 20.61
C CYS A 508 -11.99 2.92 20.03
N GLU A 509 -13.09 2.16 19.99
CA GLU A 509 -13.17 0.84 19.35
C GLU A 509 -12.91 0.92 17.83
N GLN A 510 -13.47 1.92 17.13
CA GLN A 510 -13.19 2.15 15.71
C GLN A 510 -11.70 2.40 15.46
N ILE A 511 -11.06 3.24 16.27
CA ILE A 511 -9.61 3.47 16.19
C ILE A 511 -8.83 2.19 16.53
N GLY A 512 -9.31 1.39 17.47
CA GLY A 512 -8.75 0.06 17.78
C GLY A 512 -8.80 -0.89 16.59
N GLN A 513 -9.89 -0.89 15.83
CA GLN A 513 -9.99 -1.63 14.58
C GLN A 513 -8.98 -1.12 13.55
N PHE A 514 -8.78 0.20 13.42
CA PHE A 514 -7.75 0.75 12.52
C PHE A 514 -6.34 0.35 12.93
N ILE A 515 -6.02 0.31 14.23
CA ILE A 515 -4.72 -0.18 14.73
C ILE A 515 -4.52 -1.66 14.38
N ASN A 516 -5.57 -2.47 14.46
CA ASN A 516 -5.51 -3.88 14.11
C ASN A 516 -5.29 -4.08 12.60
N SER A 517 -5.89 -3.25 11.75
CA SER A 517 -5.74 -3.30 10.29
C SER A 517 -4.45 -2.64 9.77
N MET A 518 -3.87 -1.68 10.52
CA MET A 518 -2.72 -0.88 10.10
C MET A 518 -1.68 -0.71 11.21
N ASP A 519 -1.00 -1.80 11.54
CA ASP A 519 -0.03 -1.86 12.63
C ASP A 519 1.17 -0.89 12.49
N ALA A 520 1.64 -0.64 11.26
CA ALA A 520 2.72 0.31 10.98
C ALA A 520 2.42 1.75 11.44
N TYR A 521 1.14 2.13 11.52
CA TYR A 521 0.70 3.48 11.87
C TYR A 521 0.11 3.59 13.27
N THR A 522 0.30 2.55 14.09
CA THR A 522 -0.19 2.45 15.46
C THR A 522 0.11 3.71 16.28
N GLN A 523 1.30 4.30 16.14
CA GLN A 523 1.69 5.49 16.91
C GLN A 523 0.74 6.67 16.67
N ARG A 524 0.31 6.90 15.43
CA ARG A 524 -0.59 8.02 15.09
C ARG A 524 -2.01 7.73 15.56
N PHE A 525 -2.52 6.52 15.35
CA PHE A 525 -3.85 6.14 15.83
C PHE A 525 -3.93 6.15 17.37
N ALA A 526 -2.90 5.67 18.07
CA ALA A 526 -2.84 5.73 19.52
C ALA A 526 -2.69 7.17 20.04
N SER A 527 -2.10 8.08 19.28
CA SER A 527 -2.12 9.52 19.62
C SER A 527 -3.53 10.11 19.55
N LEU A 528 -4.40 9.62 18.64
CA LEU A 528 -5.80 10.00 18.63
C LEU A 528 -6.50 9.54 19.91
N TRP A 529 -6.26 8.32 20.41
CA TRP A 529 -6.80 7.90 21.70
C TRP A 529 -6.44 8.84 22.85
N VAL A 530 -5.20 9.34 22.89
CA VAL A 530 -4.80 10.34 23.90
C VAL A 530 -5.65 11.61 23.78
N LEU A 531 -5.84 12.12 22.57
CA LEU A 531 -6.65 13.33 22.31
C LEU A 531 -8.11 13.14 22.72
N ILE A 532 -8.74 12.02 22.32
CA ILE A 532 -10.14 11.71 22.68
C ILE A 532 -10.30 11.62 24.20
N MET A 533 -9.39 10.92 24.89
CA MET A 533 -9.45 10.79 26.34
C MET A 533 -9.19 12.12 27.06
N GLU A 534 -8.33 12.96 26.53
CA GLU A 534 -8.06 14.29 27.07
C GLU A 534 -9.28 15.21 26.98
N GLU A 535 -9.94 15.23 25.82
CA GLU A 535 -11.17 16.00 25.63
C GLU A 535 -12.34 15.48 26.48
N TYR A 536 -12.49 14.15 26.57
CA TYR A 536 -13.49 13.54 27.43
C TYR A 536 -13.25 13.84 28.92
N THR A 537 -12.00 13.77 29.37
CA THR A 537 -11.64 14.08 30.77
C THR A 537 -11.85 15.57 31.06
N LYS A 538 -11.49 16.45 30.12
CA LYS A 538 -11.69 17.90 30.24
C LYS A 538 -13.19 18.23 30.39
N THR A 539 -14.04 17.72 29.51
CA THR A 539 -15.48 17.95 29.57
C THR A 539 -16.13 17.36 30.83
N ALA A 540 -15.70 16.17 31.27
CA ALA A 540 -16.12 15.60 32.56
C ALA A 540 -15.73 16.49 33.75
N THR A 541 -14.50 17.03 33.74
CA THR A 541 -14.00 17.94 34.79
C THR A 541 -14.77 19.27 34.80
N GLU A 542 -15.05 19.83 33.63
CA GLU A 542 -15.87 21.06 33.50
C GLU A 542 -17.28 20.85 34.06
N MET A 543 -17.90 19.70 33.79
CA MET A 543 -19.22 19.38 34.32
C MET A 543 -19.21 19.12 35.83
N TYR A 544 -18.20 18.41 36.34
CA TYR A 544 -17.97 18.26 37.78
C TYR A 544 -17.82 19.64 38.45
N SER A 545 -17.01 20.53 37.86
CA SER A 545 -16.78 21.89 38.37
C SER A 545 -18.08 22.72 38.38
N ARG A 546 -18.92 22.58 37.35
CA ARG A 546 -20.21 23.28 37.24
C ARG A 546 -21.21 22.84 38.32
N ILE A 547 -21.17 21.58 38.72
CA ILE A 547 -22.05 21.05 39.78
C ILE A 547 -21.53 21.46 41.17
N THR A 548 -20.21 21.46 41.35
CA THR A 548 -19.54 21.75 42.63
C THR A 548 -19.42 23.24 42.94
N HIS A 549 -19.34 24.10 41.91
CA HIS A 549 -19.22 25.55 42.06
C HIS A 549 -20.50 26.22 41.55
N SER A 550 -21.26 26.83 42.46
CA SER A 550 -22.43 27.63 42.13
C SER A 550 -22.03 29.10 42.10
N ARG A 551 -22.28 29.77 40.97
CA ARG A 551 -22.08 31.22 40.82
C ARG A 551 -23.39 31.93 41.07
N THR A 552 -23.42 32.76 42.11
CA THR A 552 -24.52 33.70 42.36
C THR A 552 -24.04 35.11 42.02
N VAL A 553 -24.78 35.80 41.17
CA VAL A 553 -24.52 37.21 40.84
C VAL A 553 -25.53 38.05 41.62
N GLN A 554 -25.05 38.79 42.63
CA GLN A 554 -25.86 39.74 43.39
C GLN A 554 -25.27 41.15 43.17
N GLY A 555 -25.81 41.87 42.18
CA GLY A 555 -25.26 43.16 41.71
C GLY A 555 -23.92 42.98 40.98
N ASP A 556 -23.02 43.96 41.10
CA ASP A 556 -21.67 43.96 40.48
C ASP A 556 -20.65 43.00 41.12
N LYS A 557 -21.03 42.25 42.16
CA LYS A 557 -20.15 41.28 42.83
C LYS A 557 -20.59 39.85 42.52
N MET A 558 -19.70 39.11 41.86
CA MET A 558 -19.86 37.67 41.62
C MET A 558 -19.30 36.90 42.82
N THR A 559 -20.17 36.19 43.56
CA THR A 559 -19.77 35.31 44.66
C THR A 559 -19.82 33.86 44.19
N GLU A 560 -18.68 33.17 44.24
CA GLU A 560 -18.60 31.72 44.01
C GLU A 560 -18.85 30.98 45.32
N HIS A 561 -19.88 30.13 45.34
CA HIS A 561 -20.16 29.21 46.44
C HIS A 561 -19.72 27.80 46.03
N SER A 562 -18.72 27.25 46.71
CA SER A 562 -18.34 25.83 46.57
C SER A 562 -19.17 24.96 47.50
N LYS A 563 -19.50 23.73 47.07
CA LYS A 563 -20.12 22.72 47.93
C LYS A 563 -19.13 22.26 49.01
N THR A 564 -19.62 22.06 50.23
CA THR A 564 -18.78 21.65 51.39
C THR A 564 -18.13 20.29 51.13
N SER A 565 -18.90 19.37 50.57
CA SER A 565 -18.48 18.04 50.13
C SER A 565 -17.38 18.09 49.06
N ALA A 566 -17.42 19.06 48.13
CA ALA A 566 -16.40 19.23 47.11
C ALA A 566 -15.07 19.72 47.72
N ASN A 567 -15.15 20.68 48.64
CA ASN A 567 -13.98 21.15 49.39
C ASN A 567 -13.35 20.01 50.20
N TRP A 568 -14.16 19.18 50.87
CA TRP A 568 -13.70 18.01 51.61
C TRP A 568 -13.15 16.89 50.74
N ALA A 569 -13.62 16.74 49.49
CA ALA A 569 -13.08 15.76 48.56
C ALA A 569 -11.68 16.16 48.05
N VAL A 570 -11.41 17.47 47.96
CA VAL A 570 -10.11 18.04 47.56
C VAL A 570 -9.14 18.14 48.74
N ASP A 571 -9.64 18.24 49.97
CA ASP A 571 -8.82 18.25 51.19
C ASP A 571 -7.93 17.00 51.27
N GLU A 572 -6.61 17.21 51.27
CA GLU A 572 -5.63 16.12 51.22
C GLU A 572 -5.72 15.20 52.44
N ASP A 573 -6.00 15.75 53.63
CA ASP A 573 -6.01 14.97 54.86
C ASP A 573 -7.27 14.11 54.95
N ILE A 574 -8.43 14.68 54.60
CA ILE A 574 -9.71 13.94 54.52
C ILE A 574 -9.63 12.87 53.44
N SER A 575 -9.18 13.24 52.23
CA SER A 575 -9.07 12.34 51.09
C SER A 575 -8.09 11.20 51.37
N ARG A 576 -6.89 11.51 51.90
CA ARG A 576 -5.89 10.49 52.28
C ARG A 576 -6.43 9.55 53.35
N LEU A 577 -7.09 10.07 54.38
CA LEU A 577 -7.66 9.25 55.44
C LEU A 577 -8.74 8.30 54.87
N LEU A 578 -9.73 8.83 54.16
CA LEU A 578 -10.84 8.02 53.63
C LEU A 578 -10.36 7.00 52.60
N LYS A 579 -9.42 7.37 51.73
CA LYS A 579 -8.83 6.46 50.74
C LYS A 579 -7.92 5.39 51.36
N SER A 580 -7.32 5.66 52.52
CA SER A 580 -6.49 4.69 53.25
C SER A 580 -7.30 3.58 53.94
N LEU A 581 -8.63 3.75 54.05
CA LEU A 581 -9.48 2.77 54.72
C LEU A 581 -9.65 1.50 53.88
N PRO A 582 -9.59 0.30 54.47
CA PRO A 582 -9.79 -0.96 53.75
C PRO A 582 -11.11 -1.01 52.97
N SER A 583 -12.18 -0.44 53.54
CA SER A 583 -13.49 -0.33 52.90
C SER A 583 -13.45 0.42 51.55
N TRP A 584 -12.61 1.45 51.44
CA TRP A 584 -12.43 2.18 50.18
C TRP A 584 -11.71 1.33 49.15
N GLN A 585 -10.60 0.69 49.55
CA GLN A 585 -9.80 -0.19 48.68
C GLN A 585 -10.63 -1.35 48.14
N VAL A 586 -11.49 -1.95 48.96
CA VAL A 586 -12.39 -3.03 48.54
C VAL A 586 -13.40 -2.55 47.50
N VAL A 587 -13.96 -1.35 47.68
CA VAL A 587 -15.01 -0.83 46.79
C VAL A 587 -14.45 -0.39 45.44
N VAL A 588 -13.24 0.17 45.42
CA VAL A 588 -12.58 0.60 44.18
C VAL A 588 -12.01 -0.60 43.41
N ASN A 589 -11.47 -1.61 44.10
CA ASN A 589 -10.83 -2.77 43.47
C ASN A 589 -11.79 -3.90 43.04
N GLN A 590 -13.04 -3.90 43.52
CA GLN A 590 -14.05 -4.88 43.09
C GLN A 590 -14.60 -4.55 41.70
N THR A 591 -13.95 -5.10 40.67
CA THR A 591 -14.42 -5.11 39.27
C THR A 591 -15.61 -6.05 39.06
N PRO A 592 -16.67 -5.66 38.33
CA PRO A 592 -17.87 -6.49 38.14
C PRO A 592 -17.78 -7.66 37.13
N LEU A 593 -16.60 -8.11 36.68
CA LEU A 593 -16.51 -8.93 35.46
C LEU A 593 -15.76 -10.27 35.55
N THR A 594 -15.22 -10.67 36.69
CA THR A 594 -14.58 -12.00 36.80
C THR A 594 -14.94 -12.66 38.13
N GLY A 595 -15.60 -13.81 38.05
CA GLY A 595 -15.90 -14.69 39.18
C GLY A 595 -14.67 -15.36 39.81
N ASP A 596 -13.47 -14.92 39.44
CA ASP A 596 -12.22 -15.40 40.03
C ASP A 596 -11.84 -14.52 41.21
N MET A 597 -12.35 -14.93 42.36
CA MET A 597 -11.93 -14.46 43.68
C MET A 597 -10.42 -14.67 43.83
N THR A 598 -9.64 -13.62 43.65
CA THR A 598 -8.23 -13.63 44.09
C THR A 598 -8.18 -13.85 45.61
N PRO A 599 -7.16 -14.54 46.16
CA PRO A 599 -7.09 -14.91 47.57
C PRO A 599 -7.16 -13.71 48.55
N GLY A 600 -6.87 -12.49 48.07
CA GLY A 600 -7.00 -11.25 48.86
C GLY A 600 -8.44 -10.79 49.08
N GLY A 601 -9.39 -11.12 48.20
CA GLY A 601 -10.80 -10.75 48.34
C GLY A 601 -11.56 -11.56 49.39
N ILE A 602 -11.09 -12.76 49.71
CA ILE A 602 -11.71 -13.68 50.69
C ILE A 602 -11.43 -13.24 52.14
N LEU A 603 -10.30 -12.55 52.39
CA LEU A 603 -9.91 -12.13 53.74
C LEU A 603 -10.70 -10.93 54.27
N SER A 604 -11.35 -10.14 53.41
CA SER A 604 -12.00 -8.87 53.81
C SER A 604 -13.52 -8.96 54.06
N LEU A 605 -14.13 -10.13 53.90
CA LEU A 605 -15.53 -10.36 54.29
C LEU A 605 -15.70 -10.49 55.82
N ASN A 606 -14.59 -10.54 56.58
CA ASN A 606 -14.55 -10.69 58.03
C ASN A 606 -14.00 -9.44 58.74
N GLU A 607 -14.36 -8.22 58.32
CA GLU A 607 -14.17 -7.06 59.20
C GLU A 607 -15.03 -7.26 60.45
N SER A 608 -14.41 -7.19 61.64
CA SER A 608 -15.16 -7.30 62.88
C SER A 608 -16.06 -6.08 63.06
N GLU A 609 -17.20 -6.24 63.73
CA GLU A 609 -18.09 -5.11 64.05
C GLU A 609 -17.36 -4.00 64.83
N GLN A 610 -16.31 -4.36 65.57
CA GLN A 610 -15.45 -3.42 66.28
C GLN A 610 -14.57 -2.58 65.34
N ASP A 611 -14.01 -3.19 64.28
CA ASP A 611 -13.19 -2.48 63.30
C ASP A 611 -14.03 -1.48 62.49
N ILE A 612 -15.25 -1.88 62.11
CA ILE A 612 -16.22 -1.01 61.44
C ILE A 612 -16.57 0.19 62.33
N ARG A 613 -16.77 -0.03 63.64
CA ARG A 613 -17.03 1.04 64.62
C ARG A 613 -15.85 1.99 64.78
N LEU A 614 -14.63 1.48 64.95
CA LEU A 614 -13.43 2.32 65.07
C LEU A 614 -13.17 3.15 63.81
N ARG A 615 -13.42 2.58 62.63
CA ARG A 615 -13.31 3.28 61.35
C ARG A 615 -14.31 4.42 61.24
N THR A 616 -15.59 4.12 61.46
CA THR A 616 -16.68 5.12 61.38
C THR A 616 -16.56 6.19 62.45
N GLN A 617 -15.97 5.85 63.60
CA GLN A 617 -15.60 6.81 64.64
C GLN A 617 -14.55 7.81 64.17
N ARG A 618 -13.41 7.34 63.64
CA ARG A 618 -12.35 8.22 63.12
C ARG A 618 -12.85 9.16 62.04
N GLU A 619 -13.65 8.63 61.11
CA GLU A 619 -14.30 9.43 60.07
C GLU A 619 -15.20 10.52 60.67
N SER A 620 -16.07 10.15 61.62
CA SER A 620 -16.99 11.11 62.27
C SER A 620 -16.24 12.20 63.03
N GLU A 621 -15.17 11.85 63.75
CA GLU A 621 -14.35 12.79 64.51
C GLU A 621 -13.68 13.84 63.63
N ILE A 622 -13.12 13.42 62.49
CA ILE A 622 -12.45 14.33 61.55
C ILE A 622 -13.44 15.27 60.89
N LEU A 623 -14.58 14.75 60.42
CA LEU A 623 -15.60 15.58 59.78
C LEU A 623 -16.22 16.59 60.75
N ILE A 624 -16.49 16.18 62.00
CA ILE A 624 -16.97 17.07 63.06
C ILE A 624 -15.90 18.13 63.40
N SER A 625 -14.63 17.74 63.48
CA SER A 625 -13.53 18.66 63.77
C SER A 625 -13.32 19.68 62.65
N ASN A 626 -13.40 19.25 61.38
CA ASN A 626 -13.16 20.12 60.21
C ASN A 626 -14.30 21.13 60.01
N LEU A 627 -15.56 20.74 60.26
CA LEU A 627 -16.69 21.67 60.20
C LEU A 627 -16.59 22.82 61.23
N GLY A 628 -15.80 22.61 62.30
CA GLY A 628 -15.62 23.58 63.39
C GLY A 628 -16.86 23.70 64.29
N SER A 629 -16.65 24.31 65.46
CA SER A 629 -17.65 24.34 66.55
C SER A 629 -18.97 25.07 66.23
N LEU A 630 -19.04 25.87 65.14
CA LEU A 630 -20.12 26.84 64.93
C LEU A 630 -20.60 27.03 63.49
N ALA A 631 -20.04 26.38 62.47
CA ALA A 631 -20.47 26.63 61.09
C ALA A 631 -21.89 26.12 60.84
N LYS A 632 -22.83 27.03 60.52
CA LYS A 632 -24.11 26.67 59.93
C LYS A 632 -23.83 26.42 58.45
N ILE A 633 -24.13 25.22 57.97
CA ILE A 633 -24.00 24.91 56.54
C ILE A 633 -25.13 25.65 55.81
N ASP A 634 -24.76 26.55 54.89
CA ASP A 634 -25.74 27.27 54.08
C ASP A 634 -26.38 26.34 53.04
N HIS A 635 -27.62 26.65 52.65
CA HIS A 635 -28.35 25.89 51.62
C HIS A 635 -27.60 25.82 50.28
N HIS A 636 -26.79 26.84 49.95
CA HIS A 636 -25.96 26.84 48.74
C HIS A 636 -24.75 25.90 48.82
N ALA A 637 -24.36 25.46 50.01
CA ALA A 637 -23.19 24.61 50.25
C ALA A 637 -23.50 23.09 50.18
N VAL A 638 -24.76 22.73 49.92
CA VAL A 638 -25.29 21.36 49.79
C VAL A 638 -25.87 21.14 48.38
N ILE A 639 -25.83 19.91 47.87
CA ILE A 639 -26.46 19.53 46.61
C ILE A 639 -27.96 19.29 46.85
N THR A 640 -28.78 20.28 46.55
CA THR A 640 -30.24 20.18 46.71
C THR A 640 -30.97 19.74 45.44
N ASP A 641 -30.31 19.81 44.28
CA ASP A 641 -30.87 19.33 43.02
C ASP A 641 -30.53 17.85 42.83
N ILE A 642 -31.59 17.03 42.77
CA ILE A 642 -31.54 15.60 42.48
C ILE A 642 -30.88 15.30 41.14
N ASN A 643 -31.04 16.17 40.14
CA ASN A 643 -30.43 15.97 38.83
C ASN A 643 -28.91 16.12 38.89
N HIS A 644 -28.39 17.01 39.73
CA HIS A 644 -26.95 17.14 39.97
C HIS A 644 -26.39 15.90 40.68
N ALA A 645 -27.08 15.40 41.70
CA ALA A 645 -26.70 14.14 42.36
C ALA A 645 -26.72 12.96 41.37
N LYS A 646 -27.78 12.86 40.55
CA LYS A 646 -27.89 11.84 39.50
C LYS A 646 -26.74 11.95 38.49
N ALA A 647 -26.38 13.16 38.04
CA ALA A 647 -25.28 13.37 37.10
C ALA A 647 -23.94 12.88 37.66
N ILE A 648 -23.63 13.16 38.93
CA ILE A 648 -22.40 12.67 39.58
C ILE A 648 -22.38 11.14 39.67
N ILE A 649 -23.51 10.52 40.05
CA ILE A 649 -23.63 9.05 40.12
C ILE A 649 -23.40 8.42 38.74
N CYS A 650 -24.06 8.95 37.72
CA CYS A 650 -23.96 8.45 36.36
C CYS A 650 -22.54 8.66 35.80
N MET A 651 -21.89 9.77 36.15
CA MET A 651 -20.50 10.06 35.78
C MET A 651 -19.54 9.06 36.43
N HIS A 652 -19.69 8.76 37.73
CA HIS A 652 -18.87 7.76 38.42
C HIS A 652 -18.91 6.39 37.72
N GLU A 653 -20.12 5.83 37.51
CA GLU A 653 -20.29 4.53 36.88
C GLU A 653 -19.80 4.52 35.42
N SER A 654 -20.02 5.62 34.68
CA SER A 654 -19.61 5.71 33.28
C SER A 654 -18.10 5.84 33.10
N LEU A 655 -17.43 6.64 33.94
CA LEU A 655 -15.96 6.80 33.89
C LEU A 655 -15.24 5.51 34.33
N GLN A 656 -15.78 4.81 35.33
CA GLN A 656 -15.24 3.52 35.74
C GLN A 656 -15.44 2.46 34.66
N TRP A 657 -16.62 2.41 34.03
CA TRP A 657 -16.88 1.52 32.91
C TRP A 657 -15.95 1.84 31.72
N PHE A 658 -15.75 3.11 31.38
CA PHE A 658 -14.89 3.54 30.28
C PHE A 658 -13.44 3.07 30.47
N SER A 659 -12.84 3.37 31.63
CA SER A 659 -11.46 3.01 31.94
C SER A 659 -11.21 1.51 31.88
N GLN A 660 -12.13 0.70 32.42
CA GLN A 660 -12.04 -0.76 32.37
C GLN A 660 -12.11 -1.32 30.95
N ASN A 661 -13.09 -0.89 30.15
CA ASN A 661 -13.23 -1.36 28.78
C ASN A 661 -12.11 -0.85 27.88
N MET A 662 -11.60 0.36 28.11
CA MET A 662 -10.45 0.88 27.37
C MET A 662 -9.17 0.08 27.67
N ARG A 663 -8.92 -0.30 28.93
CA ARG A 663 -7.83 -1.22 29.25
C ARG A 663 -8.01 -2.60 28.61
N HIS A 664 -9.23 -3.11 28.56
CA HIS A 664 -9.53 -4.36 27.86
C HIS A 664 -9.28 -4.23 26.35
N LEU A 665 -9.68 -3.11 25.73
CA LEU A 665 -9.41 -2.82 24.34
C LEU A 665 -7.90 -2.79 24.07
N ILE A 666 -7.13 -2.05 24.87
CA ILE A 666 -5.66 -2.00 24.80
C ILE A 666 -5.04 -3.40 24.96
N ALA A 667 -5.58 -4.22 25.85
CA ALA A 667 -5.13 -5.60 26.05
C ALA A 667 -5.42 -6.52 24.84
N THR A 668 -6.45 -6.24 24.05
CA THR A 668 -6.87 -7.05 22.90
C THR A 668 -6.01 -6.80 21.64
N ILE A 669 -5.27 -5.70 21.59
CA ILE A 669 -4.45 -5.29 20.44
C ILE A 669 -3.25 -6.25 20.21
N PRO A 670 -2.83 -6.49 18.95
CA PRO A 670 -1.62 -7.25 18.59
C PRO A 670 -0.36 -6.80 19.33
N THR A 671 0.53 -7.76 19.62
CA THR A 671 1.80 -7.52 20.33
C THR A 671 2.73 -6.57 19.59
N LYS A 672 2.75 -6.60 18.25
CA LYS A 672 3.53 -5.66 17.41
C LYS A 672 3.07 -4.21 17.60
N ALA A 673 1.76 -3.98 17.62
CA ALA A 673 1.19 -2.67 17.87
C ALA A 673 1.49 -2.19 19.31
N LYS A 674 1.42 -3.09 20.31
CA LYS A 674 1.85 -2.77 21.69
C LYS A 674 3.33 -2.39 21.78
N GLN A 675 4.20 -3.00 20.96
CA GLN A 675 5.61 -2.61 20.86
C GLN A 675 5.77 -1.25 20.17
N ALA A 676 5.02 -0.97 19.10
CA ALA A 676 5.02 0.33 18.42
C ALA A 676 4.54 1.48 19.32
N MET A 677 3.69 1.19 20.32
CA MET A 677 3.28 2.16 21.35
C MET A 677 4.39 2.47 22.39
N LYS A 678 5.49 1.73 22.43
CA LYS A 678 6.66 2.04 23.27
C LYS A 678 7.59 3.05 22.58
N CYS A 679 7.01 4.04 21.91
CA CYS A 679 7.72 5.14 21.28
C CYS A 679 7.61 6.39 22.15
N LEU A 680 8.68 7.19 22.19
CA LEU A 680 8.70 8.48 22.89
C LEU A 680 7.85 9.50 22.13
N VAL A 681 6.91 10.10 22.83
CA VAL A 681 6.03 11.16 22.32
C VAL A 681 6.20 12.39 23.19
N HIS A 682 6.20 13.54 22.52
CA HIS A 682 6.29 14.84 23.15
C HIS A 682 4.88 15.30 23.54
N ILE A 683 4.57 15.24 24.83
CA ILE A 683 3.27 15.66 25.36
C ILE A 683 3.43 17.03 25.98
N ARG A 684 2.56 17.96 25.59
CA ARG A 684 2.46 19.24 26.28
C ARG A 684 1.75 19.01 27.61
N SER A 685 2.50 19.16 28.71
CA SER A 685 1.93 19.27 30.04
C SER A 685 0.99 20.49 30.14
N PRO A 686 -0.02 20.49 31.03
CA PRO A 686 -0.83 21.68 31.34
C PRO A 686 0.01 22.94 31.67
N ASP A 687 1.25 22.80 32.14
CA ASP A 687 2.18 23.90 32.42
C ASP A 687 2.92 24.44 31.18
N GLY A 688 2.58 23.95 29.98
CA GLY A 688 3.22 24.34 28.71
C GLY A 688 4.59 23.69 28.46
N GLN A 689 5.13 22.93 29.40
CA GLN A 689 6.36 22.15 29.23
C GLN A 689 6.10 20.93 28.35
N VAL A 690 6.98 20.70 27.38
CA VAL A 690 6.94 19.50 26.54
C VAL A 690 7.73 18.41 27.24
N VAL A 691 7.03 17.37 27.70
CA VAL A 691 7.64 16.22 28.38
C VAL A 691 7.72 15.07 27.37
N GLU A 692 8.90 14.47 27.24
CA GLU A 692 9.08 13.22 26.51
C GLU A 692 8.65 12.05 27.38
N GLN A 693 7.64 11.30 26.92
CA GLN A 693 7.16 10.10 27.62
C GLN A 693 6.75 9.04 26.60
N LEU A 694 6.80 7.77 26.98
CA LEU A 694 6.29 6.69 26.13
C LEU A 694 4.79 6.84 25.90
N LEU A 695 4.32 6.61 24.68
CA LEU A 695 2.89 6.69 24.34
C LEU A 695 2.03 5.73 25.17
N SER A 696 2.57 4.54 25.49
CA SER A 696 1.93 3.60 26.42
C SER A 696 1.68 4.22 27.79
N ASP A 697 2.66 4.94 28.32
CA ASP A 697 2.62 5.51 29.66
C ASP A 697 1.71 6.74 29.67
N ALA A 698 1.67 7.49 28.57
CA ALA A 698 0.73 8.58 28.37
C ALA A 698 -0.74 8.11 28.35
N LEU A 699 -1.02 7.02 27.62
CA LEU A 699 -2.34 6.40 27.61
C LEU A 699 -2.73 5.92 29.01
N GLU A 700 -1.83 5.23 29.72
CA GLU A 700 -2.09 4.76 31.08
C GLU A 700 -2.27 5.93 32.06
N GLN A 701 -1.49 7.02 31.91
CA GLN A 701 -1.65 8.23 32.71
C GLN A 701 -3.01 8.90 32.48
N ARG A 702 -3.48 8.98 31.22
CA ARG A 702 -4.81 9.51 30.90
C ARG A 702 -5.92 8.61 31.46
N LEU A 703 -5.76 7.28 31.39
CA LEU A 703 -6.69 6.33 32.00
C LEU A 703 -6.73 6.45 33.53
N ALA A 704 -5.57 6.57 34.17
CA ALA A 704 -5.46 6.82 35.60
C ALA A 704 -6.14 8.14 36.00
N SER A 705 -6.04 9.18 35.17
CA SER A 705 -6.76 10.44 35.39
C SER A 705 -8.29 10.27 35.32
N VAL A 706 -8.80 9.47 34.38
CA VAL A 706 -10.23 9.15 34.28
C VAL A 706 -10.71 8.38 35.51
N GLU A 707 -9.92 7.41 35.98
CA GLU A 707 -10.23 6.66 37.20
C GLU A 707 -10.19 7.54 38.45
N GLN A 708 -9.17 8.39 38.59
CA GLN A 708 -9.07 9.34 39.68
C GLN A 708 -10.29 10.28 39.72
N MET A 709 -10.79 10.71 38.56
CA MET A 709 -12.03 11.49 38.49
C MET A 709 -13.24 10.67 38.94
N SER A 710 -13.35 9.40 38.51
CA SER A 710 -14.41 8.49 38.96
C SER A 710 -14.38 8.28 40.48
N GLU A 711 -13.20 8.07 41.05
CA GLU A 711 -12.98 7.96 42.50
C GLU A 711 -13.39 9.24 43.23
N THR A 712 -13.00 10.41 42.70
CA THR A 712 -13.36 11.71 43.28
C THR A 712 -14.88 11.90 43.30
N CYS A 713 -15.60 11.43 42.26
CA CYS A 713 -17.06 11.43 42.24
C CYS A 713 -17.67 10.52 43.33
N LEU A 714 -17.11 9.33 43.54
CA LEU A 714 -17.59 8.42 44.59
C LEU A 714 -17.35 9.00 45.99
N LEU A 715 -16.16 9.58 46.21
CA LEU A 715 -15.81 10.26 47.46
C LEU A 715 -16.72 11.46 47.71
N MET A 716 -16.99 12.24 46.67
CA MET A 716 -17.92 13.36 46.71
C MET A 716 -19.32 12.92 47.15
N LEU A 717 -19.86 11.84 46.56
CA LEU A 717 -21.18 11.30 46.95
C LEU A 717 -21.22 10.82 48.40
N HIS A 718 -20.14 10.17 48.84
CA HIS A 718 -19.98 9.69 50.21
C HIS A 718 -19.99 10.84 51.23
N LEU A 719 -19.26 11.92 50.93
CA LEU A 719 -19.20 13.14 51.74
C LEU A 719 -20.51 13.94 51.67
N GLU A 720 -21.16 14.00 50.51
CA GLU A 720 -22.44 14.69 50.35
C GLU A 720 -23.49 14.12 51.30
N LEU A 721 -23.66 12.78 51.36
CA LEU A 721 -24.58 12.14 52.31
C LEU A 721 -24.33 12.56 53.77
N ARG A 722 -23.06 12.74 54.15
CA ARG A 722 -22.63 13.15 55.49
C ARG A 722 -22.91 14.64 55.72
N VAL A 723 -22.66 15.47 54.71
CA VAL A 723 -23.02 16.90 54.71
C VAL A 723 -24.53 17.09 54.85
N HIS A 724 -25.37 16.27 54.19
CA HIS A 724 -26.82 16.28 54.40
C HIS A 724 -27.19 15.91 55.85
N CYS A 725 -26.50 14.96 56.48
CA CYS A 725 -26.68 14.69 57.91
C CYS A 725 -26.34 15.92 58.77
N PHE A 726 -25.22 16.59 58.51
CA PHE A 726 -24.87 17.82 59.24
C PHE A 726 -25.90 18.95 59.01
N TYR A 727 -26.29 19.18 57.75
CA TYR A 727 -27.19 20.26 57.36
C TYR A 727 -28.54 20.18 58.06
N HIS A 728 -29.16 19.00 58.13
CA HIS A 728 -30.47 18.83 58.78
C HIS A 728 -30.36 18.59 60.29
N LEU A 729 -29.32 17.92 60.80
CA LEU A 729 -29.24 17.56 62.23
C LEU A 729 -28.62 18.65 63.12
N LEU A 730 -27.74 19.52 62.60
CA LEU A 730 -27.15 20.60 63.40
C LEU A 730 -28.20 21.61 63.93
N PRO A 731 -29.18 22.07 63.12
CA PRO A 731 -30.28 22.91 63.63
C PRO A 731 -31.14 22.18 64.67
N LEU A 732 -31.48 20.91 64.40
CA LEU A 732 -32.28 20.05 65.29
C LEU A 732 -31.64 19.82 66.66
N ALA A 733 -30.32 19.65 66.69
CA ALA A 733 -29.58 19.37 67.92
C ALA A 733 -29.26 20.63 68.74
N ARG A 734 -29.33 21.83 68.13
CA ARG A 734 -29.07 23.12 68.79
C ARG A 734 -30.33 23.87 69.23
N GLY A 735 -31.50 23.58 68.63
CA GLY A 735 -32.72 24.36 68.81
C GLY A 735 -33.17 24.51 70.27
N ASN A 736 -33.58 25.74 70.65
CA ASN A 736 -34.16 26.02 71.96
C ASN A 736 -35.34 25.09 72.24
N ALA A 737 -35.53 24.71 73.52
CA ALA A 737 -36.47 23.69 73.95
C ALA A 737 -37.97 24.02 73.74
N GLN A 738 -38.31 25.06 72.98
CA GLN A 738 -39.67 25.59 72.78
C GLN A 738 -40.24 25.46 71.36
N ASP A 739 -39.42 25.36 70.30
CA ASP A 739 -39.94 25.25 68.92
C ASP A 739 -40.17 23.77 68.48
N GLU A 740 -41.28 23.51 67.79
CA GLU A 740 -41.59 22.21 67.17
C GLU A 740 -40.85 22.05 65.84
N ASN A 741 -39.74 21.28 65.84
CA ASN A 741 -38.89 21.10 64.66
C ASN A 741 -39.26 19.86 63.81
N ASP A 742 -40.51 19.38 63.86
CA ASP A 742 -40.97 18.19 63.13
C ASP A 742 -40.78 18.32 61.61
N ARG A 743 -40.84 19.55 61.09
CA ARG A 743 -40.58 19.86 59.68
C ARG A 743 -39.15 19.56 59.24
N GLU A 744 -38.15 19.80 60.08
CA GLU A 744 -36.73 19.53 59.76
C GLU A 744 -36.44 18.02 59.76
N ILE A 745 -37.09 17.25 60.65
CA ILE A 745 -37.01 15.78 60.68
C ILE A 745 -37.64 15.18 59.43
N GLU A 746 -38.80 15.70 58.99
CA GLU A 746 -39.43 15.23 57.77
C GLU A 746 -38.61 15.61 56.52
N ASN A 747 -38.01 16.80 56.51
CA ASN A 747 -37.08 17.20 55.45
C ASN A 747 -35.88 16.26 55.36
N PHE A 748 -35.24 15.94 56.50
CA PHE A 748 -34.14 14.97 56.58
C PHE A 748 -34.54 13.60 56.04
N ARG A 749 -35.70 13.09 56.47
CA ARG A 749 -36.21 11.79 56.02
C ARG A 749 -36.45 11.77 54.52
N ARG A 750 -37.15 12.79 54.00
CA ARG A 750 -37.47 12.89 52.57
C ARG A 750 -36.21 12.93 51.74
N ASP A 751 -35.26 13.77 52.12
CA ASP A 751 -34.00 14.00 51.41
C ASP A 751 -33.14 12.72 51.35
N LEU A 752 -32.86 12.09 52.49
CA LEU A 752 -32.08 10.83 52.50
C LEU A 752 -32.81 9.68 51.81
N THR A 753 -34.13 9.59 51.93
CA THR A 753 -34.91 8.56 51.21
C THR A 753 -34.83 8.78 49.71
N GLN A 754 -34.87 10.03 49.26
CA GLN A 754 -34.73 10.38 47.85
C GLN A 754 -33.33 10.06 47.32
N PHE A 755 -32.27 10.41 48.05
CA PHE A 755 -30.90 9.99 47.70
C PHE A 755 -30.74 8.48 47.65
N HIS A 756 -31.28 7.75 48.63
CA HIS A 756 -31.23 6.29 48.66
C HIS A 756 -31.94 5.66 47.46
N LEU A 757 -33.11 6.17 47.08
CA LEU A 757 -33.84 5.70 45.89
C LEU A 757 -33.02 5.94 44.61
N LEU A 758 -32.43 7.13 44.45
CA LEU A 758 -31.59 7.44 43.29
C LEU A 758 -30.37 6.53 43.21
N LEU A 759 -29.64 6.37 44.33
CA LEU A 759 -28.46 5.51 44.39
C LEU A 759 -28.81 4.06 44.07
N THR A 760 -29.88 3.52 44.66
CA THR A 760 -30.32 2.12 44.42
C THR A 760 -30.65 1.84 42.95
N HIS A 761 -31.09 2.85 42.19
CA HIS A 761 -31.42 2.69 40.77
C HIS A 761 -30.22 2.82 39.82
N HIS A 762 -29.11 3.42 40.27
CA HIS A 762 -28.02 3.83 39.40
C HIS A 762 -26.63 3.30 39.81
N ILE A 763 -26.43 2.86 41.06
CA ILE A 763 -25.14 2.39 41.58
C ILE A 763 -25.16 0.89 41.92
N ALA A 764 -24.00 0.24 41.85
CA ALA A 764 -23.87 -1.17 42.27
C ALA A 764 -24.12 -1.37 43.78
N ALA A 765 -24.65 -2.54 44.16
CA ALA A 765 -25.09 -2.82 45.54
C ALA A 765 -23.94 -2.79 46.59
N ASN A 766 -22.73 -3.19 46.21
CA ASN A 766 -21.54 -3.13 47.08
C ASN A 766 -21.13 -1.68 47.38
N LYS A 767 -21.20 -0.79 46.38
CA LYS A 767 -20.95 0.65 46.55
C LYS A 767 -22.04 1.34 47.36
N LEU A 768 -23.31 0.93 47.17
CA LEU A 768 -24.42 1.43 47.96
C LEU A 768 -24.22 1.16 49.46
N LYS A 769 -23.75 -0.03 49.82
CA LYS A 769 -23.41 -0.38 51.21
C LYS A 769 -22.34 0.56 51.77
N TYR A 770 -21.26 0.80 51.01
CA TYR A 770 -20.18 1.70 51.43
C TYR A 770 -20.66 3.14 51.70
N LEU A 771 -21.52 3.68 50.83
CA LEU A 771 -22.03 5.06 50.96
C LEU A 771 -22.88 5.27 52.22
N PHE A 772 -23.69 4.28 52.59
CA PHE A 772 -24.61 4.35 53.74
C PHE A 772 -24.00 3.83 55.06
N ASP A 773 -22.95 3.01 55.00
CA ASP A 773 -22.24 2.54 56.19
C ASP A 773 -21.62 3.74 56.95
N GLY A 774 -21.82 3.76 58.27
CA GLY A 774 -21.31 4.81 59.16
C GLY A 774 -22.23 6.01 59.38
N LEU A 775 -23.31 6.16 58.61
CA LEU A 775 -24.26 7.27 58.80
C LEU A 775 -24.90 7.25 60.20
N GLY A 776 -25.25 6.08 60.74
CA GLY A 776 -25.80 5.96 62.09
C GLY A 776 -24.84 6.44 63.18
N HIS A 777 -23.55 6.07 63.08
CA HIS A 777 -22.51 6.53 63.99
C HIS A 777 -22.32 8.06 63.88
N LEU A 778 -22.26 8.60 62.65
CA LEU A 778 -22.13 10.03 62.43
C LEU A 778 -23.29 10.81 63.06
N CYS A 779 -24.54 10.39 62.79
CA CYS A 779 -25.72 11.04 63.37
C CYS A 779 -25.69 11.00 64.92
N ALA A 780 -25.33 9.87 65.52
CA ALA A 780 -25.17 9.74 66.97
C ALA A 780 -24.10 10.72 67.51
N SER A 781 -22.96 10.79 66.83
CA SER A 781 -21.84 11.67 67.18
C SER A 781 -22.21 13.15 67.06
N ILE A 782 -23.00 13.53 66.04
CA ILE A 782 -23.52 14.91 65.88
C ILE A 782 -24.39 15.28 67.08
N PHE A 783 -25.34 14.43 67.48
CA PHE A 783 -26.21 14.72 68.63
C PHE A 783 -25.41 14.86 69.94
N ILE A 784 -24.49 13.95 70.19
CA ILE A 784 -23.65 14.00 71.41
C ILE A 784 -22.73 15.22 71.38
N HIS A 785 -22.10 15.53 70.25
CA HIS A 785 -21.25 16.71 70.11
C HIS A 785 -22.04 18.01 70.27
N CYS A 786 -23.25 18.10 69.73
CA CYS A 786 -24.11 19.28 69.85
C CYS A 786 -24.55 19.58 71.30
N SER A 787 -24.54 18.58 72.19
CA SER A 787 -24.89 18.74 73.60
C SER A 787 -24.03 19.80 74.32
N GLN A 788 -22.80 20.04 73.86
CA GLN A 788 -21.93 21.07 74.42
C GLN A 788 -22.44 22.50 74.17
N TYR A 789 -23.23 22.72 73.12
CA TYR A 789 -23.78 24.05 72.78
C TYR A 789 -25.15 24.32 73.39
N ILE A 790 -25.82 23.29 73.94
CA ILE A 790 -27.14 23.44 74.59
C ILE A 790 -26.97 24.15 75.93
N GLN A 791 -27.58 25.33 76.08
CA GLN A 791 -27.43 26.16 77.29
C GLN A 791 -28.15 25.58 78.52
N LYS A 792 -29.43 25.22 78.38
CA LYS A 792 -30.23 24.57 79.44
C LYS A 792 -31.15 23.52 78.82
N LEU A 793 -31.17 22.31 79.38
CA LEU A 793 -32.03 21.22 78.93
C LEU A 793 -33.18 20.98 79.92
N THR A 794 -34.42 21.23 79.50
CA THR A 794 -35.62 20.89 80.28
C THR A 794 -36.00 19.41 80.11
N GLU A 795 -36.83 18.87 80.99
CA GLU A 795 -37.32 17.48 80.88
C GLU A 795 -38.07 17.24 79.55
N ASN A 796 -38.87 18.22 79.10
CA ASN A 796 -39.55 18.18 77.82
C ASN A 796 -38.58 18.28 76.64
N GLY A 797 -37.58 19.16 76.71
CA GLY A 797 -36.53 19.28 75.69
C GLY A 797 -35.74 17.98 75.52
N ARG A 798 -35.48 17.27 76.61
CA ARG A 798 -34.81 15.96 76.60
C ARG A 798 -35.68 14.87 75.98
N LYS A 799 -36.95 14.75 76.37
CA LYS A 799 -37.91 13.82 75.73
C LYS A 799 -38.01 14.09 74.22
N ARG A 800 -37.97 15.37 73.82
CA ARG A 800 -37.92 15.78 72.41
C ARG A 800 -36.66 15.28 71.72
N VAL A 801 -35.46 15.53 72.27
CA VAL A 801 -34.19 15.04 71.71
C VAL A 801 -34.19 13.52 71.56
N CYS A 802 -34.64 12.76 72.58
CA CYS A 802 -34.76 11.31 72.48
C CYS A 802 -35.75 10.87 71.38
N ARG A 803 -36.89 11.54 71.23
CA ARG A 803 -37.85 11.29 70.13
C ARG A 803 -37.24 11.60 68.76
N THR A 804 -36.49 12.69 68.64
CA THR A 804 -35.77 13.07 67.41
C THR A 804 -34.72 12.03 67.05
N ILE A 805 -33.90 11.58 68.01
CA ILE A 805 -32.90 10.52 67.80
C ILE A 805 -33.59 9.22 67.37
N PHE A 806 -34.72 8.86 67.99
CA PHE A 806 -35.49 7.68 67.61
C PHE A 806 -36.08 7.80 66.19
N ALA A 807 -36.57 8.97 65.79
CA ALA A 807 -37.07 9.21 64.44
C ALA A 807 -35.97 9.11 63.37
N VAL A 808 -34.78 9.64 63.67
CA VAL A 808 -33.57 9.50 62.83
C VAL A 808 -33.13 8.04 62.76
N GLN A 809 -33.09 7.32 63.89
CA GLN A 809 -32.78 5.90 63.97
C GLN A 809 -33.71 5.07 63.10
N LYS A 810 -35.03 5.27 63.20
CA LYS A 810 -36.01 4.56 62.37
C LYS A 810 -35.80 4.81 60.88
N THR A 811 -35.39 6.04 60.52
CA THR A 811 -35.13 6.44 59.14
C THR A 811 -33.86 5.75 58.62
N ILE A 812 -32.74 5.86 59.32
CA ILE A 812 -31.46 5.26 58.91
C ILE A 812 -31.55 3.74 58.90
N SER A 813 -32.11 3.10 59.93
CA SER A 813 -32.30 1.64 59.97
C SER A 813 -33.16 1.13 58.82
N LYS A 814 -34.12 1.93 58.32
CA LYS A 814 -34.92 1.57 57.14
C LYS A 814 -34.09 1.65 55.85
N LEU A 815 -33.18 2.62 55.75
CA LEU A 815 -32.31 2.80 54.57
C LEU A 815 -31.14 1.80 54.54
N THR A 816 -30.54 1.50 55.69
CA THR A 816 -29.39 0.57 55.83
C THR A 816 -29.83 -0.89 55.98
N ALA A 817 -31.12 -1.14 56.26
CA ALA A 817 -31.67 -2.45 56.61
C ALA A 817 -30.95 -3.12 57.80
N ARG A 818 -30.36 -2.32 58.70
CA ARG A 818 -29.57 -2.77 59.86
C ARG A 818 -29.99 -2.06 61.15
N PRO A 819 -29.87 -2.72 62.32
CA PRO A 819 -30.07 -2.05 63.60
C PRO A 819 -28.90 -1.08 63.88
N GLU A 820 -29.24 0.17 64.17
CA GLU A 820 -28.23 1.23 64.43
C GLU A 820 -27.95 1.34 65.95
N ALA A 821 -27.00 0.55 66.44
CA ALA A 821 -26.66 0.47 67.87
C ALA A 821 -26.11 1.80 68.45
N GLU A 822 -25.39 2.58 67.64
CA GLU A 822 -24.81 3.86 68.05
C GLU A 822 -25.88 4.94 68.33
N LEU A 823 -27.01 4.90 67.61
CA LEU A 823 -28.12 5.81 67.89
C LEU A 823 -28.84 5.44 69.19
N THR A 824 -28.93 4.15 69.51
CA THR A 824 -29.37 3.69 70.83
C THR A 824 -28.41 4.18 71.93
N ARG A 825 -27.10 4.13 71.68
CA ARG A 825 -26.08 4.67 72.60
C ARG A 825 -26.25 6.19 72.81
N ALA A 826 -26.57 6.95 71.78
CA ALA A 826 -26.90 8.38 71.91
C ALA A 826 -28.21 8.61 72.71
N GLN A 827 -29.23 7.77 72.58
CA GLN A 827 -30.44 7.87 73.43
C GLN A 827 -30.08 7.67 74.90
N VAL A 828 -29.30 6.61 75.21
CA VAL A 828 -28.81 6.34 76.57
C VAL A 828 -28.03 7.52 77.12
N PHE A 829 -27.21 8.19 76.30
CA PHE A 829 -26.48 9.41 76.70
C PHE A 829 -27.42 10.51 77.22
N PHE A 830 -28.49 10.83 76.49
CA PHE A 830 -29.45 11.86 76.93
C PHE A 830 -30.37 11.37 78.06
N GLU A 831 -30.62 10.08 78.19
CA GLU A 831 -31.35 9.51 79.32
C GLU A 831 -30.59 9.60 80.64
N LEU A 832 -29.25 9.52 80.60
CA LEU A 832 -28.39 9.70 81.78
C LEU A 832 -28.60 11.08 82.44
N LEU A 833 -28.96 12.11 81.67
CA LEU A 833 -29.29 13.45 82.19
C LEU A 833 -30.53 13.49 83.10
N ASN A 834 -31.25 12.36 83.29
CA ASN A 834 -32.24 12.21 84.38
C ASN A 834 -31.63 12.33 85.79
N LYS A 835 -30.36 11.98 85.91
CA LYS A 835 -29.70 11.79 87.21
C LYS A 835 -28.99 13.07 87.63
N SER A 836 -28.84 13.25 88.94
CA SER A 836 -28.02 14.36 89.45
C SER A 836 -26.54 14.16 89.08
N PRO A 837 -25.74 15.24 88.97
CA PRO A 837 -24.31 15.13 88.66
C PRO A 837 -23.53 14.16 89.58
N ASP A 838 -23.90 14.06 90.85
CA ASP A 838 -23.27 13.13 91.80
C ASP A 838 -23.66 11.68 91.55
N GLN A 839 -24.94 11.43 91.21
CA GLN A 839 -25.42 10.11 90.81
C GLN A 839 -24.81 9.66 89.48
N LEU A 840 -24.53 10.60 88.57
CA LEU A 840 -23.82 10.33 87.32
C LEU A 840 -22.39 9.85 87.59
N LEU A 841 -21.64 10.55 88.44
CA LEU A 841 -20.27 10.17 88.80
C LEU A 841 -20.23 8.81 89.53
N ALA A 842 -21.18 8.54 90.42
CA ALA A 842 -21.31 7.25 91.09
C ALA A 842 -21.59 6.11 90.09
N GLN A 843 -22.51 6.33 89.15
CA GLN A 843 -22.84 5.34 88.13
C GLN A 843 -21.68 5.06 87.16
N ILE A 844 -20.89 6.09 86.80
CA ILE A 844 -19.69 5.92 85.97
C ILE A 844 -18.66 5.05 86.70
N ARG A 845 -18.53 5.22 88.02
CA ARG A 845 -17.65 4.40 88.87
C ARG A 845 -18.11 2.94 88.96
N GLU A 846 -19.41 2.69 88.99
CA GLU A 846 -19.99 1.33 89.12
C GLU A 846 -20.09 0.56 87.79
N ARG A 847 -20.47 1.23 86.69
CA ARG A 847 -20.76 0.58 85.40
C ARG A 847 -19.59 0.61 84.41
N GLY A 848 -18.49 1.28 84.75
CA GLY A 848 -17.33 1.44 83.86
C GLY A 848 -17.55 2.43 82.71
N ARG A 849 -16.56 2.50 81.80
CA ARG A 849 -16.50 3.48 80.69
C ARG A 849 -17.39 3.04 79.51
N GLN A 850 -18.49 3.75 79.28
CA GLN A 850 -19.44 3.55 78.17
C GLN A 850 -19.33 4.63 77.08
N PHE A 851 -18.73 5.77 77.42
CA PHE A 851 -18.52 6.92 76.55
C PHE A 851 -17.05 7.35 76.59
N THR A 852 -16.63 8.15 75.61
CA THR A 852 -15.29 8.73 75.58
C THR A 852 -15.14 9.80 76.66
N ASP A 853 -13.90 10.11 77.03
CA ASP A 853 -13.62 11.12 78.05
C ASP A 853 -14.19 12.49 77.66
N LEU A 854 -14.19 12.81 76.36
CA LEU A 854 -14.75 14.04 75.82
C LEU A 854 -16.28 14.06 75.93
N GLU A 855 -16.94 12.96 75.58
CA GLU A 855 -18.40 12.83 75.70
C GLU A 855 -18.87 12.91 77.17
N TYR A 856 -18.14 12.30 78.10
CA TYR A 856 -18.44 12.44 79.54
C TYR A 856 -18.29 13.88 80.03
N ARG A 857 -17.30 14.63 79.52
CA ARG A 857 -17.17 16.07 79.80
C ARG A 857 -18.37 16.85 79.28
N TYR A 858 -18.85 16.54 78.07
CA TYR A 858 -20.07 17.16 77.53
C TYR A 858 -21.30 16.85 78.39
N LEU A 859 -21.47 15.59 78.79
CA LEU A 859 -22.57 15.14 79.64
C LEU A 859 -22.60 15.89 80.98
N LEU A 860 -21.45 15.95 81.66
CA LEU A 860 -21.32 16.59 82.97
C LEU A 860 -21.52 18.11 82.87
N ALA A 861 -20.95 18.73 81.85
CA ALA A 861 -21.13 20.16 81.58
C ALA A 861 -22.61 20.50 81.31
N LEU A 862 -23.32 19.67 80.54
CA LEU A 862 -24.74 19.87 80.28
C LEU A 862 -25.61 19.61 81.53
N ALA A 863 -25.30 18.59 82.32
CA ALA A 863 -26.01 18.27 83.57
C ALA A 863 -25.91 19.42 84.58
N ILE A 864 -24.72 20.02 84.74
CA ILE A 864 -24.49 21.14 85.67
C ILE A 864 -25.20 22.41 85.18
N ARG A 865 -25.10 22.75 83.88
CA ARG A 865 -25.79 23.90 83.29
C ARG A 865 -27.33 23.81 83.40
N SER A 866 -27.86 22.59 83.35
CA SER A 866 -29.30 22.33 83.41
C SER A 866 -29.83 22.16 84.84
N HIS A 867 -28.97 22.05 85.84
CA HIS A 867 -29.36 21.85 87.23
C HIS A 867 -29.89 23.17 87.85
N PRO A 868 -31.03 23.15 88.56
CA PRO A 868 -31.66 24.38 89.08
C PRO A 868 -30.77 25.16 90.05
N VAL A 869 -30.01 24.46 90.90
CA VAL A 869 -29.12 25.07 91.92
C VAL A 869 -27.65 25.20 91.45
N LEU A 870 -27.06 24.11 90.94
CA LEU A 870 -25.63 24.06 90.60
C LEU A 870 -25.25 24.93 89.38
N SER A 871 -26.20 25.32 88.53
CA SER A 871 -25.94 26.18 87.36
C SER A 871 -25.52 27.61 87.73
N SER A 872 -25.83 28.07 88.95
CA SER A 872 -25.51 29.42 89.42
C SER A 872 -24.24 29.49 90.29
N GLN A 873 -23.62 28.34 90.58
CA GLN A 873 -22.44 28.24 91.44
C GLN A 873 -21.15 28.21 90.60
N HIS A 874 -20.29 29.20 90.78
CA HIS A 874 -19.02 29.32 90.06
C HIS A 874 -18.00 28.28 90.59
N GLY A 875 -17.24 27.64 89.70
CA GLY A 875 -16.19 26.65 90.04
C GLY A 875 -16.67 25.20 90.25
N VAL A 876 -17.98 24.95 90.34
CA VAL A 876 -18.53 23.58 90.51
C VAL A 876 -18.24 22.68 89.33
N LEU A 877 -18.27 23.22 88.11
CA LEU A 877 -17.94 22.48 86.90
C LEU A 877 -16.49 21.96 86.93
N GLU A 878 -15.53 22.80 87.30
CA GLU A 878 -14.12 22.41 87.38
C GLU A 878 -13.87 21.36 88.47
N LEU A 879 -14.48 21.52 89.65
CA LEU A 879 -14.41 20.53 90.72
C LEU A 879 -14.96 19.17 90.29
N LYS A 880 -16.12 19.15 89.61
CA LYS A 880 -16.74 17.92 89.14
C LYS A 880 -15.98 17.29 87.97
N LEU A 881 -15.37 18.09 87.10
CA LEU A 881 -14.49 17.61 86.04
C LEU A 881 -13.19 17.00 86.58
N ASN A 882 -12.62 17.56 87.65
CA ASN A 882 -11.46 16.97 88.33
C ASN A 882 -11.81 15.62 88.97
N GLN A 883 -12.97 15.53 89.64
CA GLN A 883 -13.49 14.25 90.16
C GLN A 883 -13.72 13.22 89.04
N LEU A 884 -14.24 13.65 87.89
CA LEU A 884 -14.40 12.78 86.72
C LEU A 884 -13.03 12.29 86.20
N ASN A 885 -12.03 13.16 86.08
CA ASN A 885 -10.70 12.78 85.62
C ASN A 885 -10.04 11.77 86.59
N GLU A 886 -10.21 11.94 87.90
CA GLU A 886 -9.74 10.97 88.91
C GLU A 886 -10.41 9.61 88.73
N ILE A 887 -11.73 9.56 88.60
CA ILE A 887 -12.50 8.32 88.40
C ILE A 887 -12.08 7.63 87.08
N LEU A 888 -11.94 8.39 85.99
CA LEU A 888 -11.52 7.85 84.70
C LEU A 888 -10.06 7.37 84.70
N SER A 889 -9.18 8.02 85.47
CA SER A 889 -7.79 7.59 85.64
C SER A 889 -7.68 6.29 86.44
N GLN A 890 -8.56 6.10 87.44
CA GLN A 890 -8.66 4.87 88.23
C GLN A 890 -9.24 3.73 87.41
N ALA A 891 -10.17 4.01 86.49
CA ALA A 891 -10.77 3.04 85.58
C ALA A 891 -9.90 2.70 84.35
N ARG A 892 -8.75 3.35 84.16
CA ARG A 892 -7.75 3.03 83.11
C ARG A 892 -6.69 2.02 83.57
N LYS A 893 -6.56 1.80 84.89
CA LYS A 893 -5.75 0.74 85.49
C LYS A 893 -6.62 -0.50 85.66
#